data_AF-A0A088RVZ2-F1
#
_entry.id   AF-A0A088RVZ2-F1
#
_cell.length_a   1.000
_cell.length_b   1.000
_cell.length_c   1.000
_cell.angle_alpha   90.00
_cell.angle_beta   90.00
_cell.angle_gamma   90.00
#
_symmetry.space_group_name_H-M   'P 1'
#
loop_
_entity.id
_entity.type
_entity.pdbx_description
1 polymer ?
#
loop_
_entity_poly.entity_id
_entity_poly.type
_entity_poly.pdbx_seq_one_letter_code
_entity_poly.pdbx_strand_id
1 'polypeptide(L)'
;MLRFPKHAQGAHDTCLIMLHGTCRGVSSTPRRMQLQHRDRILGSHGAGLVNHQSMATVNIRPNFSRVQTAAPAADLFRTKVHEGLGTSDKDPYQRTLPNQESRPPESSVLRAAATTAPSLEEQQSLHQRWGTLQYWLGDQHPRLPLFLEGLLVKDALPVSPVAEAMVQSFAAEVIPGMAKQANPGAEERLRVLWRKADQAYSDLRRSHLFDKAAFERNLTALHARYQADMSALSPREDGILALEVLRRKAIAERNGFLQEELLPIVRNHLYFGHGDGVWRVFLDSVAAHKGDLFSSAKSPVSVTLGFAWEALMMEDAVRTPAMTAHVALYLLLVSISESHSRAPAELKVTSTHLDEGINAAEEHVMTAAFANLSPIVKRRFATEALKALLGEMRGCDRLAKALRSAGLYDLSRDVALCEATLDDRQLLRADVENIVDRFDSTAEVKSLLHSLMSGTEVAIKAHVSHVFQLSSAASKIHHVVDWDAAMAAVDWTHRWREHARELLSDPATLEAVYRLLKNATGAKQVTKRLFSDVYAAELEAALHRRKERAGARKARVEKLVQELTSYEQIESTLAVLRVAGTSLQELERAESAAALQRTVRRPEVDNSVLDLLLEAIRQRHPSWEKSGVLPAGASEATKSSMWYLECMTRIYIRLSYVPQAAAALMAQRTRRRLGPVGTELTQFNVPTEMGMVEQYDNLQYKRYDWQGWYQRMVDIHNRNVSIKCRLDDLKRLDAYGNPFVEMQVERRLRILADHRVGMGVLKLDSDKYEDQSDNVTYGSAKLSELLADARKAQLGREYWPSVEVKVRRPSGQSKTYYSVLDDARIEAKSVELYEKYREAKKRSLFVTPMDIWLDVKGMQVRKTAQTADAQGYTVDALQDAMDHDSNDKH
;
A
#
# COMPACT_ATOMS: atom_id res chain seq x y z
N MET A 1 12.02 -7.83 -22.34
CA MET A 1 11.22 -8.51 -23.38
C MET A 1 11.98 -9.76 -23.80
N LEU A 2 11.60 -10.95 -23.31
CA LEU A 2 12.24 -12.21 -23.66
C LEU A 2 11.32 -12.99 -24.61
N ARG A 3 11.78 -13.18 -25.85
CA ARG A 3 11.11 -14.00 -26.88
C ARG A 3 11.40 -15.47 -26.59
N PHE A 4 10.35 -16.27 -26.39
CA PHE A 4 10.44 -17.73 -26.35
C PHE A 4 10.51 -18.29 -27.78
N PRO A 5 11.35 -19.30 -28.05
CA PRO A 5 11.42 -19.95 -29.36
C PRO A 5 10.22 -20.87 -29.60
N LYS A 6 9.80 -20.93 -30.88
CA LYS A 6 8.66 -21.69 -31.39
C LYS A 6 8.83 -23.21 -31.19
N HIS A 7 7.77 -23.86 -30.75
CA HIS A 7 7.64 -25.32 -30.73
C HIS A 7 7.76 -25.91 -32.14
N ALA A 8 8.67 -26.87 -32.29
CA ALA A 8 8.66 -27.83 -33.40
C ALA A 8 7.77 -29.03 -32.99
N GLN A 9 6.72 -29.27 -33.76
CA GLN A 9 5.92 -30.49 -33.69
C GLN A 9 6.71 -31.64 -34.33
N GLY A 10 6.99 -32.67 -33.55
CA GLY A 10 7.47 -33.97 -34.02
C GLY A 10 6.71 -35.04 -33.25
N ALA A 11 5.83 -35.74 -33.95
CA ALA A 11 5.04 -36.86 -33.44
C ALA A 11 5.95 -38.03 -33.06
N HIS A 12 5.65 -38.70 -31.94
CA HIS A 12 5.74 -40.16 -31.85
C HIS A 12 4.92 -40.69 -30.67
N ASP A 13 4.13 -41.69 -31.01
CA ASP A 13 3.21 -42.52 -30.26
C ASP A 13 3.54 -42.75 -28.78
N THR A 14 2.60 -42.38 -27.91
CA THR A 14 2.47 -42.97 -26.57
C THR A 14 1.05 -43.48 -26.38
N CYS A 15 1.00 -44.76 -26.02
CA CYS A 15 -0.19 -45.54 -25.72
C CYS A 15 -1.10 -44.81 -24.71
N LEU A 16 -2.31 -44.45 -25.15
CA LEU A 16 -3.37 -43.89 -24.34
C LEU A 16 -3.85 -44.93 -23.31
N ILE A 17 -3.44 -44.79 -22.06
CA ILE A 17 -4.16 -45.38 -20.94
C ILE A 17 -5.38 -44.49 -20.68
N MET A 18 -6.54 -44.92 -21.18
CA MET A 18 -7.83 -44.31 -20.85
C MET A 18 -8.17 -44.58 -19.38
N LEU A 19 -8.00 -43.57 -18.53
CA LEU A 19 -8.62 -43.54 -17.20
C LEU A 19 -10.06 -43.03 -17.37
N HIS A 20 -11.02 -43.94 -17.21
CA HIS A 20 -12.43 -43.62 -17.13
C HIS A 20 -12.68 -42.54 -16.08
N GLY A 21 -13.27 -41.42 -16.51
CA GLY A 21 -13.69 -40.34 -15.64
C GLY A 21 -14.94 -40.73 -14.85
N THR A 22 -14.96 -40.28 -13.59
CA THR A 22 -16.04 -39.47 -13.00
C THR A 22 -15.64 -39.15 -11.56
N CYS A 23 -15.18 -37.91 -11.31
CA CYS A 23 -15.41 -37.15 -10.08
C CYS A 23 -14.66 -35.79 -10.12
N ARG A 24 -15.45 -34.71 -10.08
CA ARG A 24 -15.25 -33.44 -9.36
C ARG A 24 -13.93 -32.66 -9.49
N GLY A 25 -14.11 -31.37 -9.80
CA GLY A 25 -13.34 -30.27 -9.23
C GLY A 25 -12.07 -29.92 -9.99
N VAL A 26 -12.16 -28.94 -10.88
CA VAL A 26 -10.98 -28.24 -11.38
C VAL A 26 -10.48 -27.33 -10.24
N SER A 27 -9.52 -27.82 -9.45
CA SER A 27 -8.78 -26.94 -8.54
C SER A 27 -7.81 -26.10 -9.36
N SER A 28 -7.98 -24.78 -9.34
CA SER A 28 -7.09 -23.79 -9.95
C SER A 28 -5.75 -23.61 -9.21
N THR A 29 -5.48 -24.41 -8.18
CA THR A 29 -4.18 -24.44 -7.52
C THR A 29 -3.25 -25.39 -8.27
N PRO A 30 -2.00 -24.99 -8.61
CA PRO A 30 -1.01 -25.94 -9.09
C PRO A 30 -0.86 -27.01 -8.01
N ARG A 31 -1.29 -28.24 -8.30
CA ARG A 31 -1.08 -29.37 -7.38
C ARG A 31 0.40 -29.40 -7.04
N ARG A 32 0.74 -29.14 -5.78
CA ARG A 32 2.08 -29.38 -5.24
C ARG A 32 2.40 -30.85 -5.53
N MET A 33 3.25 -31.11 -6.53
CA MET A 33 3.85 -32.42 -6.74
C MET A 33 4.92 -32.64 -5.66
N GLN A 34 4.50 -32.68 -4.40
CA GLN A 34 5.33 -33.15 -3.31
C GLN A 34 5.08 -34.65 -3.19
N LEU A 35 6.04 -35.45 -3.62
CA LEU A 35 5.95 -36.91 -3.53
C LEU A 35 5.76 -37.31 -2.06
N GLN A 36 4.70 -38.07 -1.78
CA GLN A 36 4.55 -38.75 -0.50
C GLN A 36 5.66 -39.82 -0.38
N HIS A 37 6.26 -39.95 0.80
CA HIS A 37 7.44 -40.80 1.01
C HIS A 37 8.60 -40.50 0.04
N ARG A 38 8.78 -39.22 -0.33
CA ARG A 38 9.87 -38.75 -1.20
C ARG A 38 11.21 -39.39 -0.86
N ASP A 39 11.62 -39.39 0.40
CA ASP A 39 12.94 -39.89 0.79
C ASP A 39 13.07 -41.40 0.59
N ARG A 40 11.98 -42.16 0.75
CA ARG A 40 11.95 -43.60 0.46
C ARG A 40 12.04 -43.85 -1.05
N ILE A 41 11.34 -43.05 -1.86
CA ILE A 41 11.33 -43.18 -3.32
C ILE A 41 12.68 -42.74 -3.92
N LEU A 42 13.19 -41.58 -3.50
CA LEU A 42 14.50 -41.07 -3.92
C LEU A 42 15.66 -41.87 -3.32
N GLY A 43 15.46 -42.51 -2.17
CA GLY A 43 16.41 -43.45 -1.56
C GLY A 43 16.32 -44.87 -2.14
N SER A 44 15.42 -45.12 -3.10
CA SER A 44 15.37 -46.38 -3.84
C SER A 44 16.11 -46.24 -5.16
N HIS A 45 16.90 -47.25 -5.51
CA HIS A 45 17.49 -47.32 -6.83
C HIS A 45 16.38 -47.33 -7.89
N GLY A 46 16.51 -46.56 -8.97
CA GLY A 46 15.48 -46.46 -10.01
C GLY A 46 14.25 -45.63 -9.65
N ALA A 47 14.31 -44.82 -8.57
CA ALA A 47 13.31 -43.84 -8.17
C ALA A 47 11.87 -44.39 -8.05
N GLY A 48 11.73 -45.66 -7.65
CA GLY A 48 10.45 -46.36 -7.53
C GLY A 48 9.75 -46.70 -8.85
N LEU A 49 10.38 -46.40 -10.01
CA LEU A 49 9.83 -46.69 -11.34
C LEU A 49 10.37 -48.00 -11.92
N VAL A 50 11.57 -48.41 -11.49
CA VAL A 50 12.22 -49.64 -11.94
C VAL A 50 11.90 -50.77 -10.96
N ASN A 51 11.41 -51.88 -11.48
CA ASN A 51 11.22 -53.10 -10.71
C ASN A 51 12.53 -53.91 -10.71
N HIS A 52 13.20 -54.02 -9.55
CA HIS A 52 14.51 -54.68 -9.40
C HIS A 52 14.41 -56.18 -9.06
N GLN A 53 13.40 -56.87 -9.59
CA GLN A 53 13.33 -58.33 -9.47
C GLN A 53 14.43 -58.98 -10.30
N SER A 54 15.09 -60.00 -9.74
CA SER A 54 16.21 -60.69 -10.39
C SER A 54 15.79 -61.35 -11.71
N MET A 55 16.53 -61.09 -12.79
CA MET A 55 16.27 -61.70 -14.11
C MET A 55 16.56 -63.20 -14.15
N ALA A 56 17.23 -63.74 -13.13
CA ALA A 56 17.46 -65.19 -12.99
C ALA A 56 16.21 -65.95 -12.53
N THR A 57 15.19 -65.26 -11.98
CA THR A 57 13.97 -65.88 -11.44
C THR A 57 12.69 -65.50 -12.18
N VAL A 58 12.78 -64.62 -13.18
CA VAL A 58 11.61 -64.13 -13.95
C VAL A 58 11.29 -65.06 -15.12
N ASN A 59 10.04 -65.52 -15.21
CA ASN A 59 9.53 -66.25 -16.37
C ASN A 59 9.35 -65.29 -17.57
N ILE A 60 10.27 -65.38 -18.54
CA ILE A 60 10.30 -64.52 -19.72
C ILE A 60 9.11 -64.85 -20.63
N ARG A 61 8.25 -63.86 -20.88
CA ARG A 61 7.10 -64.00 -21.80
C ARG A 61 7.58 -64.13 -23.26
N PRO A 62 6.85 -64.84 -24.14
CA PRO A 62 7.27 -65.13 -25.52
C PRO A 62 7.49 -63.87 -26.39
N ASN A 63 6.93 -62.72 -26.01
CA ASN A 63 7.13 -61.44 -26.71
C ASN A 63 8.55 -60.85 -26.55
N PHE A 64 9.42 -61.45 -25.72
CA PHE A 64 10.80 -61.02 -25.49
C PHE A 64 11.83 -62.02 -26.06
N SER A 65 11.75 -62.31 -27.36
CA SER A 65 12.55 -63.34 -28.04
C SER A 65 14.08 -63.16 -27.99
N ARG A 66 14.57 -61.96 -27.66
CA ARG A 66 16.01 -61.66 -27.53
C ARG A 66 16.55 -61.75 -26.11
N VAL A 67 15.70 -61.94 -25.11
CA VAL A 67 16.11 -62.00 -23.69
C VAL A 67 16.37 -63.46 -23.33
N GLN A 68 17.62 -63.78 -22.96
CA GLN A 68 17.99 -65.10 -22.45
C GLN A 68 17.91 -65.11 -20.92
N THR A 69 17.56 -66.26 -20.33
CA THR A 69 17.59 -66.44 -18.88
C THR A 69 19.01 -66.24 -18.36
N ALA A 70 19.20 -65.29 -17.45
CA ALA A 70 20.51 -64.99 -16.88
C ALA A 70 20.95 -66.10 -15.90
N ALA A 71 22.25 -66.38 -15.84
CA ALA A 71 22.84 -67.23 -14.81
C ALA A 71 22.64 -66.63 -13.40
N PRO A 72 22.62 -67.45 -12.32
CA PRO A 72 22.52 -66.93 -10.95
C PRO A 72 23.72 -66.02 -10.62
N ALA A 73 23.48 -65.06 -9.72
CA ALA A 73 24.51 -64.11 -9.27
C ALA A 73 25.70 -64.85 -8.62
N ALA A 74 26.91 -64.35 -8.85
CA ALA A 74 28.12 -64.88 -8.25
C ALA A 74 28.11 -64.67 -6.72
N ASP A 75 28.48 -65.70 -5.96
CA ASP A 75 28.39 -65.71 -4.48
C ASP A 75 29.36 -64.70 -3.82
N LEU A 76 30.64 -64.75 -4.20
CA LEU A 76 31.67 -63.80 -3.73
C LEU A 76 32.25 -63.02 -4.90
N PHE A 77 31.65 -61.87 -5.20
CA PHE A 77 32.11 -60.98 -6.26
C PHE A 77 32.13 -59.52 -5.82
N ARG A 78 33.24 -58.81 -6.07
CA ARG A 78 33.37 -57.38 -5.79
C ARG A 78 32.93 -56.58 -7.02
N THR A 79 31.74 -56.02 -6.97
CA THR A 79 31.18 -55.23 -8.08
C THR A 79 31.86 -53.87 -8.22
N LYS A 80 31.76 -53.26 -9.40
CA LYS A 80 32.13 -51.85 -9.59
C LYS A 80 31.14 -50.95 -8.85
N VAL A 81 31.54 -49.72 -8.54
CA VAL A 81 30.74 -48.79 -7.71
C VAL A 81 29.35 -48.48 -8.31
N HIS A 82 29.23 -48.38 -9.64
CA HIS A 82 27.99 -48.08 -10.35
C HIS A 82 27.18 -49.33 -10.74
N GLU A 83 27.66 -50.53 -10.39
CA GLU A 83 27.07 -51.82 -10.77
C GLU A 83 26.75 -52.66 -9.54
N GLY A 84 25.72 -53.48 -9.66
CA GLY A 84 25.41 -54.57 -8.74
C GLY A 84 25.16 -55.85 -9.52
N LEU A 85 24.95 -56.96 -8.81
CA LEU A 85 24.66 -58.24 -9.43
C LEU A 85 23.18 -58.38 -9.85
N GLY A 86 22.34 -57.38 -9.52
CA GLY A 86 20.93 -57.35 -9.90
C GLY A 86 20.08 -58.36 -9.14
N THR A 87 20.45 -58.64 -7.89
CA THR A 87 19.76 -59.59 -7.02
C THR A 87 18.50 -59.01 -6.39
N SER A 88 18.49 -57.69 -6.12
CA SER A 88 17.42 -56.99 -5.41
C SER A 88 17.44 -55.48 -5.68
N ASP A 89 16.50 -54.75 -5.09
CA ASP A 89 16.48 -53.28 -5.08
C ASP A 89 17.66 -52.65 -4.33
N LYS A 90 18.23 -53.36 -3.35
CA LYS A 90 19.45 -52.97 -2.62
C LYS A 90 20.73 -53.22 -3.39
N ASP A 91 20.72 -54.15 -4.34
CA ASP A 91 21.84 -54.44 -5.24
C ASP A 91 21.33 -54.56 -6.69
N PRO A 92 20.93 -53.43 -7.30
CA PRO A 92 20.40 -53.40 -8.65
C PRO A 92 21.52 -53.64 -9.66
N TYR A 93 21.19 -54.05 -10.89
CA TYR A 93 22.19 -54.17 -11.96
C TYR A 93 22.97 -52.87 -12.17
N GLN A 94 22.28 -51.73 -12.10
CA GLN A 94 22.89 -50.40 -12.17
C GLN A 94 22.52 -49.57 -10.94
N ARG A 95 23.53 -49.19 -10.16
CA ARG A 95 23.37 -48.34 -8.98
C ARG A 95 23.20 -46.89 -9.43
N THR A 96 21.96 -46.43 -9.33
CA THR A 96 21.53 -45.06 -9.70
C THR A 96 21.73 -44.02 -8.59
N LEU A 97 21.89 -44.44 -7.33
CA LEU A 97 22.07 -43.52 -6.21
C LEU A 97 23.55 -43.12 -6.09
N PRO A 98 23.85 -41.84 -5.83
CA PRO A 98 25.23 -41.40 -5.62
C PRO A 98 25.78 -41.96 -4.31
N ASN A 99 27.09 -42.18 -4.27
CA ASN A 99 27.82 -42.57 -3.05
C ASN A 99 28.29 -41.37 -2.21
N GLN A 100 27.96 -40.14 -2.63
CA GLN A 100 28.26 -38.89 -1.93
C GLN A 100 27.09 -38.48 -1.02
N GLU A 101 27.36 -37.61 -0.03
CA GLU A 101 26.33 -37.05 0.85
C GLU A 101 25.30 -36.26 0.02
N SER A 102 24.03 -36.66 0.10
CA SER A 102 22.92 -35.94 -0.53
C SER A 102 22.36 -34.90 0.44
N ARG A 103 22.39 -33.63 0.04
CA ARG A 103 21.78 -32.52 0.80
C ARG A 103 20.60 -31.93 0.02
N PRO A 104 19.47 -31.62 0.67
CA PRO A 104 18.40 -30.89 0.02
C PRO A 104 18.88 -29.50 -0.41
N PRO A 105 18.29 -28.90 -1.46
CA PRO A 105 18.63 -27.54 -1.84
C PRO A 105 18.36 -26.59 -0.68
N GLU A 106 19.22 -25.57 -0.54
CA GLU A 106 19.00 -24.51 0.44
C GLU A 106 17.63 -23.85 0.20
N SER A 107 16.92 -23.58 1.29
CA SER A 107 15.60 -22.99 1.22
C SER A 107 15.67 -21.59 0.60
N SER A 108 14.83 -21.33 -0.41
CA SER A 108 14.64 -20.01 -1.00
C SER A 108 13.77 -19.08 -0.15
N VAL A 109 13.25 -19.55 1.00
CA VAL A 109 12.47 -18.72 1.93
C VAL A 109 13.38 -17.68 2.58
N LEU A 110 12.96 -16.41 2.51
CA LEU A 110 13.67 -15.28 3.10
C LEU A 110 13.65 -15.36 4.63
N ARG A 111 14.67 -15.99 5.21
CA ARG A 111 14.83 -16.11 6.68
C ARG A 111 14.86 -14.75 7.39
N ALA A 112 15.43 -13.73 6.75
CA ALA A 112 15.56 -12.39 7.33
C ALA A 112 14.22 -11.64 7.46
N ALA A 113 13.22 -12.01 6.65
CA ALA A 113 11.88 -11.41 6.68
C ALA A 113 10.84 -12.30 7.36
N ALA A 114 11.17 -13.58 7.62
CA ALA A 114 10.29 -14.50 8.30
C ALA A 114 10.30 -14.24 9.82
N THR A 115 9.14 -13.89 10.37
CA THR A 115 8.94 -13.74 11.82
C THR A 115 8.63 -15.10 12.44
N THR A 116 9.59 -15.67 13.15
CA THR A 116 9.36 -16.90 13.94
C THR A 116 8.73 -16.58 15.30
N ALA A 117 8.16 -17.57 15.97
CA ALA A 117 7.75 -17.42 17.37
C ALA A 117 8.98 -17.11 18.27
N PRO A 118 8.82 -16.31 19.33
CA PRO A 118 9.93 -15.93 20.20
C PRO A 118 10.42 -17.12 21.01
N SER A 119 11.72 -17.40 20.95
CA SER A 119 12.32 -18.39 21.84
C SER A 119 12.56 -17.81 23.25
N LEU A 120 12.69 -18.67 24.25
CA LEU A 120 12.99 -18.24 25.62
C LEU A 120 14.36 -17.52 25.70
N GLU A 121 15.36 -18.00 24.96
CA GLU A 121 16.67 -17.35 24.84
C GLU A 121 16.58 -15.96 24.19
N GLU A 122 15.71 -15.83 23.18
CA GLU A 122 15.45 -14.55 22.53
C GLU A 122 14.79 -13.57 23.51
N GLN A 123 13.81 -14.02 24.30
CA GLN A 123 13.15 -13.20 25.32
C GLN A 123 14.12 -12.70 26.40
N GLN A 124 15.02 -13.56 26.88
CA GLN A 124 16.03 -13.17 27.87
C GLN A 124 17.03 -12.14 27.31
N SER A 125 17.39 -12.28 26.04
CA SER A 125 18.34 -11.38 25.35
C SER A 125 17.69 -10.19 24.63
N LEU A 126 16.38 -10.00 24.77
CA LEU A 126 15.59 -9.08 23.94
C LEU A 126 16.05 -7.62 24.05
N HIS A 127 16.50 -7.19 25.24
CA HIS A 127 17.07 -5.86 25.49
C HIS A 127 18.37 -5.58 24.70
N GLN A 128 19.04 -6.62 24.18
CA GLN A 128 20.26 -6.50 23.37
C GLN A 128 20.01 -6.70 21.88
N ARG A 129 18.85 -7.23 21.49
CA ARG A 129 18.52 -7.55 20.10
C ARG A 129 18.32 -6.29 19.27
N TRP A 130 18.70 -6.41 18.00
CA TRP A 130 18.49 -5.41 16.96
C TRP A 130 17.52 -6.00 15.94
N GLY A 131 16.41 -5.31 15.72
CA GLY A 131 15.35 -5.74 14.82
C GLY A 131 14.79 -4.59 14.01
N THR A 132 14.22 -4.89 12.85
CA THR A 132 13.44 -3.92 12.08
C THR A 132 12.15 -3.55 12.82
N LEU A 133 11.47 -2.49 12.40
CA LEU A 133 10.22 -2.12 13.06
C LEU A 133 9.14 -3.20 12.90
N GLN A 134 9.15 -3.95 11.79
CA GLN A 134 8.33 -5.15 11.60
C GLN A 134 8.65 -6.27 12.61
N TYR A 135 9.90 -6.42 13.05
CA TYR A 135 10.23 -7.36 14.13
C TYR A 135 9.62 -6.91 15.48
N TRP A 136 9.59 -5.60 15.72
CA TRP A 136 9.07 -5.03 16.97
C TRP A 136 7.53 -4.97 17.03
N LEU A 137 6.88 -4.56 15.93
CA LEU A 137 5.45 -4.24 15.84
C LEU A 137 4.71 -5.07 14.77
N GLY A 138 5.30 -6.15 14.28
CA GLY A 138 4.74 -6.98 13.21
C GLY A 138 3.39 -7.63 13.55
N ASP A 139 2.77 -8.19 12.52
CA ASP A 139 1.52 -8.94 12.60
C ASP A 139 1.64 -10.20 13.48
N GLN A 140 2.73 -10.96 13.29
CA GLN A 140 2.93 -12.24 13.95
C GLN A 140 3.98 -12.12 15.05
N HIS A 141 3.51 -12.18 16.29
CA HIS A 141 4.31 -12.15 17.52
C HIS A 141 5.16 -10.87 17.69
N PRO A 142 4.55 -9.70 17.89
CA PRO A 142 5.28 -8.46 18.10
C PRO A 142 6.19 -8.54 19.33
N ARG A 143 7.44 -8.10 19.19
CA ARG A 143 8.48 -8.20 20.22
C ARG A 143 8.50 -7.01 21.18
N LEU A 144 7.95 -5.87 20.77
CA LEU A 144 7.94 -4.68 21.61
C LEU A 144 7.03 -4.83 22.85
N PRO A 145 5.81 -5.42 22.75
CA PRO A 145 5.03 -5.77 23.94
C PRO A 145 5.76 -6.73 24.89
N LEU A 146 6.43 -7.75 24.34
CA LEU A 146 7.20 -8.72 25.14
C LEU A 146 8.38 -8.06 25.86
N PHE A 147 9.04 -7.09 25.22
CA PHE A 147 10.08 -6.29 25.85
C PHE A 147 9.53 -5.50 27.05
N LEU A 148 8.38 -4.83 26.89
CA LEU A 148 7.72 -4.10 27.98
C LEU A 148 7.26 -5.03 29.12
N GLU A 149 6.69 -6.18 28.79
CA GLU A 149 6.32 -7.20 29.79
C GLU A 149 7.54 -7.73 30.56
N GLY A 150 8.69 -7.84 29.88
CA GLY A 150 9.97 -8.20 30.50
C GLY A 150 10.48 -7.18 31.53
N LEU A 151 10.08 -5.91 31.42
CA LEU A 151 10.45 -4.84 32.36
C LEU A 151 9.63 -4.85 33.66
N LEU A 152 8.54 -5.61 33.71
CA LEU A 152 7.71 -5.74 34.91
C LEU A 152 8.44 -6.53 35.99
N VAL A 153 8.36 -6.05 37.22
CA VAL A 153 8.79 -6.84 38.39
C VAL A 153 7.77 -7.95 38.59
N LYS A 154 8.24 -9.21 38.56
CA LYS A 154 7.39 -10.39 38.71
C LYS A 154 7.01 -10.57 40.19
N ASP A 155 5.87 -11.19 40.45
CA ASP A 155 5.37 -11.50 41.81
C ASP A 155 5.09 -10.27 42.70
N ALA A 156 4.75 -9.13 42.09
CA ALA A 156 4.32 -7.94 42.82
C ALA A 156 2.93 -8.17 43.45
N LEU A 157 2.86 -8.18 44.78
CA LEU A 157 1.59 -8.25 45.51
C LEU A 157 0.87 -6.89 45.51
N PRO A 158 -0.46 -6.83 45.29
CA PRO A 158 -1.20 -5.59 45.37
C PRO A 158 -1.17 -5.03 46.80
N VAL A 159 -1.14 -3.69 46.90
CA VAL A 159 -1.23 -3.00 48.20
C VAL A 159 -2.67 -3.08 48.70
N SER A 160 -2.87 -3.50 49.95
CA SER A 160 -4.21 -3.56 50.54
C SER A 160 -4.69 -2.16 50.96
N PRO A 161 -6.01 -1.89 50.97
CA PRO A 161 -6.55 -0.59 51.39
C PRO A 161 -6.14 -0.21 52.82
N VAL A 162 -5.99 -1.20 53.71
CA VAL A 162 -5.55 -1.00 55.10
C VAL A 162 -4.08 -0.56 55.16
N ALA A 163 -3.22 -1.17 54.35
CA ALA A 163 -1.81 -0.81 54.27
C ALA A 163 -1.62 0.61 53.68
N GLU A 164 -2.44 0.98 52.71
CA GLU A 164 -2.41 2.33 52.15
C GLU A 164 -2.91 3.40 53.13
N ALA A 165 -4.00 3.13 53.86
CA ALA A 165 -4.49 4.02 54.92
C ALA A 165 -3.42 4.23 56.00
N MET A 166 -2.71 3.17 56.39
CA MET A 166 -1.60 3.23 57.34
C MET A 166 -0.47 4.16 56.86
N VAL A 167 -0.09 4.12 55.59
CA VAL A 167 0.95 5.01 55.02
C VAL A 167 0.48 6.46 54.97
N GLN A 168 -0.79 6.70 54.65
CA GLN A 168 -1.38 8.05 54.59
C GLN A 168 -1.49 8.69 55.99
N SER A 169 -1.89 7.93 57.01
CA SER A 169 -2.01 8.42 58.39
C SER A 169 -0.72 8.27 59.21
N PHE A 170 0.33 7.63 58.68
CA PHE A 170 1.57 7.31 59.39
C PHE A 170 2.18 8.50 60.13
N ALA A 171 2.29 9.65 59.44
CA ALA A 171 2.92 10.84 59.98
C ALA A 171 2.12 11.52 61.11
N ALA A 172 0.80 11.33 61.11
CA ALA A 172 -0.14 11.96 62.04
C ALA A 172 -0.49 11.06 63.23
N GLU A 173 -0.61 9.74 63.02
CA GLU A 173 -1.14 8.80 64.02
C GLU A 173 -0.06 7.88 64.60
N VAL A 174 0.86 7.39 63.77
CA VAL A 174 1.84 6.36 64.17
C VAL A 174 3.11 6.98 64.74
N ILE A 175 3.65 8.05 64.11
CA ILE A 175 4.87 8.72 64.57
C ILE A 175 4.75 9.27 66.01
N PRO A 176 3.66 9.93 66.44
CA PRO A 176 3.51 10.38 67.82
C PRO A 176 3.47 9.21 68.83
N GLY A 177 2.96 8.05 68.42
CA GLY A 177 2.97 6.83 69.22
C GLY A 177 4.38 6.23 69.36
N MET A 178 5.16 6.23 68.28
CA MET A 178 6.55 5.77 68.27
C MET A 178 7.49 6.71 69.06
N ALA A 179 7.25 8.03 68.99
CA ALA A 179 8.11 9.03 69.62
C ALA A 179 7.99 9.10 71.15
N LYS A 180 6.86 8.65 71.74
CA LYS A 180 6.64 8.61 73.19
C LYS A 180 7.64 7.74 73.95
N GLN A 181 8.35 6.85 73.26
CA GLN A 181 9.28 5.88 73.84
C GLN A 181 10.74 6.10 73.40
N ALA A 182 11.02 7.21 72.70
CA ALA A 182 12.32 7.52 72.12
C ALA A 182 12.94 8.82 72.68
N ASN A 183 14.21 9.08 72.38
CA ASN A 183 14.97 10.24 72.86
C ASN A 183 14.26 11.58 72.57
N PRO A 184 14.44 12.62 73.41
CA PRO A 184 13.86 13.95 73.16
C PRO A 184 14.29 14.48 71.77
N GLY A 185 13.31 14.83 70.92
CA GLY A 185 13.51 15.23 69.52
C GLY A 185 13.35 14.10 68.48
N ALA A 186 13.00 12.87 68.89
CA ALA A 186 12.78 11.75 67.98
C ALA A 186 11.56 11.92 67.05
N GLU A 187 10.48 12.57 67.51
CA GLU A 187 9.27 12.80 66.70
C GLU A 187 9.58 13.62 65.44
N GLU A 188 10.32 14.71 65.61
CA GLU A 188 10.69 15.60 64.51
C GLU A 188 11.66 14.92 63.53
N ARG A 189 12.63 14.15 64.06
CA ARG A 189 13.57 13.36 63.25
C ARG A 189 12.87 12.26 62.46
N LEU A 190 11.90 11.57 63.06
CA LEU A 190 11.07 10.56 62.38
C LEU A 190 10.19 11.18 61.30
N ARG A 191 9.58 12.35 61.54
CA ARG A 191 8.82 13.09 60.52
C ARG A 191 9.68 13.54 59.35
N VAL A 192 10.92 13.97 59.61
CA VAL A 192 11.86 14.35 58.55
C VAL A 192 12.33 13.13 57.77
N LEU A 193 12.63 12.03 58.45
CA LEU A 193 13.04 10.78 57.82
C LEU A 193 11.92 10.18 56.97
N TRP A 194 10.68 10.16 57.48
CA TRP A 194 9.52 9.69 56.74
C TRP A 194 9.26 10.53 55.48
N ARG A 195 9.31 11.86 55.57
CA ARG A 195 9.20 12.74 54.40
C ARG A 195 10.30 12.47 53.36
N LYS A 196 11.54 12.29 53.81
CA LYS A 196 12.66 11.94 52.92
C LYS A 196 12.47 10.56 52.29
N ALA A 197 11.99 9.58 53.04
CA ALA A 197 11.72 8.23 52.54
C ALA A 197 10.60 8.27 51.50
N ASP A 198 9.44 8.86 51.82
CA ASP A 198 8.30 8.97 50.90
C ASP A 198 8.69 9.70 49.61
N GLN A 199 9.45 10.80 49.70
CA GLN A 199 9.99 11.48 48.53
C GLN A 199 10.96 10.60 47.73
N ALA A 200 11.91 9.94 48.37
CA ALA A 200 12.89 9.10 47.68
C ALA A 200 12.26 7.86 47.01
N TYR A 201 11.26 7.23 47.65
CA TYR A 201 10.48 6.17 47.01
C TYR A 201 9.63 6.72 45.86
N SER A 202 9.06 7.92 46.00
CA SER A 202 8.28 8.55 44.94
C SER A 202 9.13 8.91 43.71
N ASP A 203 10.34 9.43 43.93
CA ASP A 203 11.30 9.70 42.86
C ASP A 203 11.74 8.40 42.17
N LEU A 204 11.94 7.33 42.97
CA LEU A 204 12.33 6.03 42.45
C LEU A 204 11.29 5.42 41.49
N ARG A 205 9.99 5.70 41.69
CA ARG A 205 8.90 5.22 40.82
C ARG A 205 9.09 5.61 39.36
N ARG A 206 9.59 6.82 39.13
CA ARG A 206 9.79 7.39 37.78
C ARG A 206 11.22 7.19 37.26
N SER A 207 12.19 7.05 38.16
CA SER A 207 13.56 6.73 37.79
C SER A 207 13.71 5.27 37.31
N HIS A 208 14.60 5.02 36.35
CA HIS A 208 14.93 3.66 35.86
C HIS A 208 13.72 2.84 35.35
N LEU A 209 12.70 3.49 34.78
CA LEU A 209 11.52 2.81 34.24
C LEU A 209 11.89 1.70 33.24
N PHE A 210 12.83 1.97 32.34
CA PHE A 210 13.27 1.07 31.26
C PHE A 210 14.52 0.23 31.61
N ASP A 211 14.95 0.22 32.88
CA ASP A 211 15.99 -0.66 33.40
C ASP A 211 15.52 -1.33 34.70
N LYS A 212 14.92 -2.51 34.54
CA LYS A 212 14.42 -3.32 35.64
C LYS A 212 15.50 -3.66 36.67
N ALA A 213 16.71 -4.01 36.20
CA ALA A 213 17.79 -4.46 37.08
C ALA A 213 18.38 -3.30 37.90
N ALA A 214 18.47 -2.10 37.33
CA ALA A 214 18.83 -0.91 38.09
C ALA A 214 17.75 -0.53 39.10
N PHE A 215 16.47 -0.60 38.72
CA PHE A 215 15.35 -0.33 39.62
C PHE A 215 15.34 -1.28 40.84
N GLU A 216 15.44 -2.60 40.63
CA GLU A 216 15.43 -3.58 41.73
C GLU A 216 16.64 -3.41 42.67
N ARG A 217 17.83 -3.11 42.13
CA ARG A 217 19.04 -2.82 42.92
C ARG A 217 18.91 -1.53 43.74
N ASN A 218 18.39 -0.46 43.15
CA ASN A 218 18.21 0.81 43.85
C ASN A 218 17.09 0.73 44.89
N LEU A 219 16.00 0.01 44.59
CA LEU A 219 14.90 -0.22 45.53
C LEU A 219 15.37 -1.01 46.77
N THR A 220 16.14 -2.08 46.56
CA THR A 220 16.69 -2.89 47.66
C THR A 220 17.69 -2.11 48.50
N ALA A 221 18.60 -1.36 47.88
CA ALA A 221 19.56 -0.50 48.60
C ALA A 221 18.86 0.63 49.38
N LEU A 222 17.87 1.28 48.77
CA LEU A 222 17.08 2.35 49.40
C LEU A 222 16.27 1.81 50.59
N HIS A 223 15.64 0.65 50.43
CA HIS A 223 14.90 0.00 51.50
C HIS A 223 15.80 -0.40 52.68
N ALA A 224 16.94 -1.05 52.41
CA ALA A 224 17.89 -1.43 53.44
C ALA A 224 18.42 -0.22 54.24
N ARG A 225 18.70 0.90 53.55
CA ARG A 225 19.14 2.15 54.19
C ARG A 225 18.08 2.71 55.14
N TYR A 226 16.85 2.92 54.67
CA TYR A 226 15.80 3.52 55.49
C TYR A 226 15.33 2.58 56.60
N GLN A 227 15.40 1.25 56.40
CA GLN A 227 15.14 0.28 57.46
C GLN A 227 16.18 0.40 58.59
N ALA A 228 17.46 0.52 58.25
CA ALA A 228 18.53 0.75 59.24
C ALA A 228 18.32 2.07 60.00
N ASP A 229 18.09 3.17 59.28
CA ASP A 229 17.87 4.49 59.89
C ASP A 229 16.59 4.55 60.76
N MET A 230 15.53 3.83 60.37
CA MET A 230 14.28 3.73 61.15
C MET A 230 14.47 2.88 62.42
N SER A 231 15.18 1.75 62.32
CA SER A 231 15.48 0.86 63.46
C SER A 231 16.39 1.54 64.50
N ALA A 232 17.27 2.45 64.07
CA ALA A 232 18.13 3.23 64.94
C ALA A 232 17.36 4.29 65.77
N LEU A 233 16.20 4.74 65.29
CA LEU A 233 15.39 5.77 65.96
C LEU A 233 14.25 5.18 66.80
N SER A 234 13.71 4.02 66.44
CA SER A 234 12.63 3.35 67.17
C SER A 234 12.68 1.83 66.94
N PRO A 235 12.52 0.99 67.99
CA PRO A 235 12.51 -0.47 67.87
C PRO A 235 11.16 -1.07 67.43
N ARG A 236 10.11 -0.26 67.24
CA ARG A 236 8.78 -0.76 66.81
C ARG A 236 8.77 -1.23 65.35
N GLU A 237 8.09 -2.36 65.12
CA GLU A 237 7.92 -2.98 63.80
C GLU A 237 7.00 -2.17 62.86
N ASP A 238 6.11 -1.34 63.41
CA ASP A 238 5.16 -0.50 62.65
C ASP A 238 5.85 0.36 61.57
N GLY A 239 7.05 0.89 61.88
CA GLY A 239 7.84 1.69 60.92
C GLY A 239 8.47 0.86 59.80
N ILE A 240 8.85 -0.38 60.08
CA ILE A 240 9.41 -1.30 59.08
C ILE A 240 8.29 -1.78 58.14
N LEU A 241 7.12 -2.09 58.69
CA LEU A 241 5.93 -2.43 57.90
C LEU A 241 5.54 -1.28 56.97
N ALA A 242 5.52 -0.03 57.45
CA ALA A 242 5.23 1.13 56.61
C ALA A 242 6.23 1.33 55.47
N LEU A 243 7.53 1.06 55.71
CA LEU A 243 8.55 1.08 54.65
C LEU A 243 8.39 -0.04 53.63
N GLU A 244 7.96 -1.24 54.05
CA GLU A 244 7.66 -2.36 53.14
C GLU A 244 6.41 -2.07 52.30
N VAL A 245 5.43 -1.35 52.86
CA VAL A 245 4.29 -0.85 52.09
C VAL A 245 4.73 0.21 51.07
N LEU A 246 5.62 1.15 51.42
CA LEU A 246 6.18 2.11 50.46
C LEU A 246 6.96 1.41 49.34
N ARG A 247 7.71 0.35 49.66
CA ARG A 247 8.39 -0.49 48.68
C ARG A 247 7.39 -1.17 47.72
N ARG A 248 6.33 -1.78 48.24
CA ARG A 248 5.28 -2.41 47.43
C ARG A 248 4.52 -1.39 46.58
N LYS A 249 4.22 -0.22 47.15
CA LYS A 249 3.58 0.90 46.45
C LYS A 249 4.45 1.39 45.29
N ALA A 250 5.76 1.51 45.49
CA ALA A 250 6.68 1.90 44.42
C ALA A 250 6.71 0.88 43.26
N ILE A 251 6.69 -0.43 43.55
CA ILE A 251 6.60 -1.48 42.53
C ILE A 251 5.24 -1.44 41.82
N ALA A 252 4.15 -1.35 42.58
CA ALA A 252 2.80 -1.36 42.06
C ALA A 252 2.53 -0.17 41.14
N GLU A 253 2.92 1.04 41.53
CA GLU A 253 2.77 2.23 40.69
C GLU A 253 3.66 2.18 39.43
N ARG A 254 4.91 1.71 39.54
CA ARG A 254 5.79 1.52 38.37
C ARG A 254 5.22 0.50 37.39
N ASN A 255 4.78 -0.66 37.89
CA ASN A 255 4.19 -1.71 37.05
C ASN A 255 2.85 -1.27 36.48
N GLY A 256 2.03 -0.54 37.25
CA GLY A 256 0.77 0.05 36.81
C GLY A 256 0.98 1.01 35.63
N PHE A 257 1.94 1.92 35.74
CA PHE A 257 2.32 2.80 34.64
C PHE A 257 2.70 2.04 33.35
N LEU A 258 3.53 0.99 33.47
CA LEU A 258 3.91 0.16 32.31
C LEU A 258 2.72 -0.63 31.73
N GLN A 259 1.85 -1.18 32.57
CA GLN A 259 0.74 -2.04 32.16
C GLN A 259 -0.48 -1.28 31.65
N GLU A 260 -0.79 -0.12 32.23
CA GLU A 260 -2.01 0.64 31.95
C GLU A 260 -1.76 1.78 30.96
N GLU A 261 -0.59 2.42 30.98
CA GLU A 261 -0.30 3.55 30.09
C GLU A 261 0.47 3.12 28.83
N LEU A 262 1.57 2.38 28.98
CA LEU A 262 2.47 2.08 27.83
C LEU A 262 2.12 0.80 27.06
N LEU A 263 1.81 -0.30 27.75
CA LEU A 263 1.56 -1.59 27.11
C LEU A 263 0.32 -1.58 26.19
N PRO A 264 -0.81 -0.92 26.53
CA PRO A 264 -1.98 -0.88 25.66
C PRO A 264 -1.71 -0.12 24.36
N ILE A 265 -0.89 0.95 24.43
CA ILE A 265 -0.46 1.70 23.24
C ILE A 265 0.24 0.75 22.28
N VAL A 266 1.24 -0.01 22.74
CA VAL A 266 2.09 -0.86 21.87
C VAL A 266 1.38 -2.12 21.37
N ARG A 267 0.40 -2.66 22.11
CA ARG A 267 -0.29 -3.91 21.74
C ARG A 267 -1.12 -3.80 20.45
N ASN A 268 -1.61 -2.59 20.11
CA ASN A 268 -2.43 -2.37 18.93
C ASN A 268 -1.59 -2.24 17.64
N HIS A 269 -0.97 -3.34 17.22
CA HIS A 269 -0.12 -3.42 16.03
C HIS A 269 -0.85 -3.08 14.72
N LEU A 270 -2.17 -3.32 14.63
CA LEU A 270 -2.99 -2.99 13.45
C LEU A 270 -3.15 -1.47 13.27
N TYR A 271 -3.34 -0.73 14.37
CA TYR A 271 -3.43 0.74 14.34
C TYR A 271 -2.15 1.39 13.79
N PHE A 272 -0.98 0.77 14.04
CA PHE A 272 0.32 1.22 13.53
C PHE A 272 0.70 0.67 12.15
N GLY A 273 -0.20 -0.08 11.49
CA GLY A 273 0.09 -0.71 10.20
C GLY A 273 1.30 -1.65 10.26
N HIS A 274 1.43 -2.43 11.33
CA HIS A 274 2.56 -3.35 11.57
C HIS A 274 3.95 -2.69 11.60
N GLY A 275 3.98 -1.37 11.89
CA GLY A 275 5.20 -0.55 11.93
C GLY A 275 5.36 0.38 10.73
N ASP A 276 4.74 0.10 9.59
CA ASP A 276 4.89 0.93 8.40
C ASP A 276 4.23 2.30 8.57
N GLY A 277 3.07 2.36 9.24
CA GLY A 277 2.40 3.64 9.54
C GLY A 277 3.27 4.56 10.40
N VAL A 278 4.05 4.00 11.32
CA VAL A 278 5.01 4.76 12.15
C VAL A 278 6.11 5.37 11.29
N TRP A 279 6.68 4.59 10.36
CA TRP A 279 7.70 5.10 9.42
C TRP A 279 7.15 6.20 8.51
N ARG A 280 5.93 6.05 8.00
CA ARG A 280 5.28 7.08 7.17
C ARG A 280 5.13 8.38 7.93
N VAL A 281 4.52 8.34 9.11
CA VAL A 281 4.38 9.55 9.94
C VAL A 281 5.72 10.19 10.23
N PHE A 282 6.74 9.41 10.59
CA PHE A 282 8.08 9.95 10.83
C PHE A 282 8.66 10.65 9.59
N LEU A 283 8.68 9.98 8.43
CA LEU A 283 9.25 10.53 7.19
C LEU A 283 8.49 11.77 6.71
N ASP A 284 7.15 11.74 6.77
CA ASP A 284 6.31 12.87 6.38
C ASP A 284 6.50 14.06 7.32
N SER A 285 6.76 13.80 8.61
CA SER A 285 6.99 14.86 9.59
C SER A 285 8.36 15.51 9.41
N VAL A 286 9.39 14.72 9.07
CA VAL A 286 10.69 15.27 8.66
C VAL A 286 10.57 16.08 7.37
N ALA A 287 9.74 15.65 6.41
CA ALA A 287 9.49 16.39 5.18
C ALA A 287 8.79 17.73 5.44
N ALA A 288 7.77 17.74 6.30
CA ALA A 288 7.04 18.95 6.67
C ALA A 288 7.94 19.98 7.39
N HIS A 289 8.86 19.52 8.23
CA HIS A 289 9.75 20.37 9.01
C HIS A 289 11.19 20.44 8.48
N LYS A 290 11.41 20.08 7.20
CA LYS A 290 12.76 20.03 6.59
C LYS A 290 13.51 21.36 6.76
N GLY A 291 12.82 22.47 6.56
CA GLY A 291 13.36 23.83 6.71
C GLY A 291 13.86 24.11 8.13
N ASP A 292 13.19 23.60 9.16
CA ASP A 292 13.56 23.84 10.55
C ASP A 292 14.63 22.85 11.06
N LEU A 293 14.61 21.61 10.57
CA LEU A 293 15.55 20.56 11.00
C LEU A 293 16.96 20.76 10.41
N PHE A 294 17.05 21.20 9.16
CA PHE A 294 18.31 21.26 8.40
C PHE A 294 18.77 22.69 8.05
N SER A 295 18.21 23.71 8.69
CA SER A 295 18.60 25.11 8.44
C SER A 295 20.03 25.41 8.89
N SER A 296 20.76 26.15 8.05
CA SER A 296 22.05 26.75 8.38
C SER A 296 21.96 27.82 9.47
N ALA A 297 20.77 28.39 9.71
CA ALA A 297 20.55 29.42 10.72
C ALA A 297 20.63 28.88 12.16
N LYS A 298 20.39 27.56 12.36
CA LYS A 298 20.48 26.92 13.69
C LYS A 298 21.90 26.50 14.04
N SER A 299 22.55 25.75 13.15
CA SER A 299 23.94 25.32 13.35
C SER A 299 24.58 24.84 12.05
N PRO A 300 25.92 24.91 11.91
CA PRO A 300 26.61 24.31 10.76
C PRO A 300 26.43 22.78 10.71
N VAL A 301 26.28 22.12 11.87
CA VAL A 301 26.04 20.67 11.96
C VAL A 301 24.69 20.28 11.34
N SER A 302 23.68 21.13 11.47
CA SER A 302 22.35 20.91 10.87
C SER A 302 22.42 20.85 9.34
N VAL A 303 23.35 21.59 8.70
CA VAL A 303 23.58 21.55 7.26
C VAL A 303 24.20 20.22 6.84
N THR A 304 25.23 19.76 7.57
CA THR A 304 25.86 18.46 7.32
C THR A 304 24.87 17.30 7.51
N LEU A 305 24.01 17.38 8.52
CA LEU A 305 22.92 16.41 8.72
C LEU A 305 21.91 16.45 7.58
N GLY A 306 21.56 17.64 7.08
CA GLY A 306 20.72 17.80 5.89
C GLY A 306 21.31 17.15 4.66
N PHE A 307 22.62 17.33 4.43
CA PHE A 307 23.32 16.66 3.34
C PHE A 307 23.34 15.13 3.51
N ALA A 308 23.60 14.62 4.72
CA ALA A 308 23.58 13.18 4.99
C ALA A 308 22.17 12.57 4.81
N TRP A 309 21.14 13.31 5.21
CA TRP A 309 19.74 12.95 4.98
C TRP A 309 19.41 12.90 3.49
N GLU A 310 19.78 13.93 2.72
CA GLU A 310 19.57 13.95 1.28
C GLU A 310 20.33 12.81 0.58
N ALA A 311 21.59 12.58 0.95
CA ALA A 311 22.39 11.46 0.44
C ALA A 311 21.72 10.09 0.69
N LEU A 312 21.08 9.91 1.85
CA LEU A 312 20.30 8.72 2.17
C LEU A 312 19.05 8.60 1.29
N MET A 313 18.29 9.69 1.14
CA MET A 313 17.05 9.70 0.37
C MET A 313 17.28 9.56 -1.15
N MET A 314 18.51 9.78 -1.62
CA MET A 314 18.93 9.60 -3.02
C MET A 314 19.36 8.16 -3.34
N GLU A 315 19.45 7.26 -2.36
CA GLU A 315 19.74 5.85 -2.62
C GLU A 315 18.61 5.18 -3.41
N ASP A 316 18.95 4.20 -4.26
CA ASP A 316 17.98 3.52 -5.15
C ASP A 316 16.77 2.93 -4.39
N ALA A 317 17.00 2.49 -3.15
CA ALA A 317 15.96 2.05 -2.25
C ALA A 317 16.37 2.36 -0.80
N VAL A 318 15.63 3.28 -0.17
CA VAL A 318 15.83 3.65 1.24
C VAL A 318 15.34 2.50 2.12
N ARG A 319 16.27 1.80 2.77
CA ARG A 319 15.95 0.69 3.67
C ARG A 319 15.76 1.20 5.10
N THR A 320 14.74 0.69 5.79
CA THR A 320 14.55 0.98 7.22
C THR A 320 15.62 0.26 8.05
N PRO A 321 16.33 0.96 8.95
CA PRO A 321 17.40 0.35 9.74
C PRO A 321 16.85 -0.59 10.81
N ALA A 322 17.66 -1.56 11.21
CA ALA A 322 17.41 -2.32 12.43
C ALA A 322 17.77 -1.46 13.65
N MET A 323 16.99 -1.59 14.73
CA MET A 323 17.11 -0.78 15.94
C MET A 323 16.89 -1.62 17.19
N THR A 324 17.35 -1.11 18.32
CA THR A 324 17.12 -1.68 19.66
C THR A 324 15.72 -1.35 20.18
N ALA A 325 15.20 -2.13 21.12
CA ALA A 325 13.86 -1.97 21.69
C ALA A 325 13.56 -0.54 22.17
N HIS A 326 14.47 0.09 22.93
CA HIS A 326 14.31 1.46 23.42
C HIS A 326 14.16 2.49 22.30
N VAL A 327 14.88 2.30 21.19
CA VAL A 327 14.82 3.18 20.01
C VAL A 327 13.53 2.96 19.23
N ALA A 328 13.07 1.71 19.11
CA ALA A 328 11.77 1.40 18.49
C ALA A 328 10.60 2.01 19.26
N LEU A 329 10.63 1.92 20.60
CA LEU A 329 9.64 2.55 21.46
C LEU A 329 9.69 4.08 21.36
N TYR A 330 10.88 4.67 21.34
CA TYR A 330 11.04 6.11 21.16
C TYR A 330 10.51 6.59 19.80
N LEU A 331 10.86 5.91 18.71
CA LEU A 331 10.33 6.21 17.37
C LEU A 331 8.80 6.13 17.34
N LEU A 332 8.22 5.09 17.95
CA LEU A 332 6.76 4.92 18.05
C LEU A 332 6.11 6.11 18.78
N LEU A 333 6.59 6.46 19.96
CA LEU A 333 6.01 7.52 20.78
C LEU A 333 6.19 8.92 20.14
N VAL A 334 7.35 9.20 19.54
CA VAL A 334 7.56 10.44 18.77
C VAL A 334 6.59 10.50 17.59
N SER A 335 6.41 9.41 16.87
CA SER A 335 5.48 9.36 15.74
C SER A 335 4.02 9.53 16.20
N ILE A 336 3.64 9.04 17.37
CA ILE A 336 2.31 9.30 17.95
C ILE A 336 2.12 10.79 18.25
N SER A 337 3.10 11.42 18.91
CA SER A 337 3.06 12.86 19.22
C SER A 337 2.93 13.71 17.95
N GLU A 338 3.79 13.45 16.95
CA GLU A 338 3.76 14.15 15.67
C GLU A 338 2.46 13.91 14.92
N SER A 339 1.97 12.67 14.94
CA SER A 339 0.68 12.31 14.34
C SER A 339 -0.46 13.13 14.95
N HIS A 340 -0.54 13.22 16.29
CA HIS A 340 -1.58 14.01 16.97
C HIS A 340 -1.53 15.50 16.59
N SER A 341 -0.32 16.06 16.44
CA SER A 341 -0.16 17.47 16.05
C SER A 341 -0.60 17.74 14.61
N ARG A 342 -0.33 16.80 13.69
CA ARG A 342 -0.51 16.97 12.23
C ARG A 342 -1.87 16.52 11.70
N ALA A 343 -2.59 15.65 12.40
CA ALA A 343 -3.90 15.19 11.95
C ALA A 343 -4.93 16.33 11.84
N PRO A 344 -5.86 16.24 10.87
CA PRO A 344 -6.98 17.18 10.75
C PRO A 344 -7.90 17.10 11.97
N ALA A 345 -8.62 18.19 12.26
CA ALA A 345 -9.43 18.33 13.49
C ALA A 345 -10.41 17.18 13.73
N GLU A 346 -10.98 16.60 12.66
CA GLU A 346 -11.90 15.46 12.71
C GLU A 346 -11.23 14.16 13.19
N LEU A 347 -9.96 13.95 12.83
CA LEU A 347 -9.20 12.72 13.11
C LEU A 347 -8.24 12.84 14.31
N LYS A 348 -8.16 14.01 14.95
CA LYS A 348 -7.29 14.23 16.13
C LYS A 348 -7.67 13.34 17.31
N VAL A 349 -8.96 13.06 17.48
CA VAL A 349 -9.49 12.31 18.62
C VAL A 349 -9.55 10.80 18.32
N THR A 350 -10.07 10.44 17.15
CA THR A 350 -10.26 9.05 16.73
C THR A 350 -9.81 8.84 15.29
N SER A 351 -9.05 7.78 15.05
CA SER A 351 -8.67 7.34 13.71
C SER A 351 -8.59 5.81 13.63
N THR A 352 -8.69 5.25 12.43
CA THR A 352 -8.53 3.81 12.17
C THR A 352 -7.06 3.42 12.15
N HIS A 353 -6.21 4.30 11.61
CA HIS A 353 -4.76 4.13 11.53
C HIS A 353 -4.02 5.37 12.06
N LEU A 354 -2.74 5.21 12.38
CA LEU A 354 -1.89 6.31 12.85
C LEU A 354 -1.61 7.35 11.76
N ASP A 355 -1.43 6.93 10.51
CA ASP A 355 -1.07 7.75 9.35
C ASP A 355 -2.28 8.39 8.64
N GLU A 356 -3.50 8.06 9.08
CA GLU A 356 -4.74 8.55 8.47
C GLU A 356 -4.84 10.09 8.53
N GLY A 357 -5.08 10.70 7.37
CA GLY A 357 -5.22 12.15 7.22
C GLY A 357 -3.91 12.95 7.23
N ILE A 358 -2.74 12.29 7.36
CA ILE A 358 -1.43 12.95 7.29
C ILE A 358 -0.94 13.05 5.84
N ASN A 359 -1.25 12.04 5.02
CA ASN A 359 -0.97 12.06 3.58
C ASN A 359 -2.21 12.47 2.78
N ALA A 360 -2.08 13.55 2.01
CA ALA A 360 -3.13 14.05 1.13
C ALA A 360 -3.37 13.16 -0.12
N ALA A 361 -2.51 12.16 -0.36
CA ALA A 361 -2.47 11.36 -1.58
C ALA A 361 -3.00 9.92 -1.41
N GLU A 362 -3.58 9.56 -0.25
CA GLU A 362 -4.17 8.24 -0.09
C GLU A 362 -5.50 8.14 -0.85
N GLU A 363 -5.43 7.59 -2.07
CA GLU A 363 -6.61 7.01 -2.71
C GLU A 363 -7.00 5.77 -1.90
N HIS A 364 -7.89 5.96 -0.92
CA HIS A 364 -8.54 4.82 -0.28
C HIS A 364 -9.24 4.01 -1.37
N VAL A 365 -8.78 2.78 -1.59
CA VAL A 365 -9.48 1.80 -2.42
C VAL A 365 -10.91 1.78 -1.91
N MET A 366 -11.86 2.27 -2.73
CA MET A 366 -13.26 2.32 -2.33
C MET A 366 -13.70 0.89 -2.05
N THR A 367 -13.75 0.55 -0.77
CA THR A 367 -14.26 -0.72 -0.29
C THR A 367 -15.75 -0.79 -0.65
N ALA A 368 -16.25 -2.01 -0.83
CA ALA A 368 -17.69 -2.23 -1.04
C ALA A 368 -18.46 -1.46 0.05
N ALA A 369 -19.52 -0.75 -0.36
CA ALA A 369 -20.20 0.27 0.46
C ALA A 369 -20.69 -0.21 1.85
N PHE A 370 -20.80 -1.53 2.06
CA PHE A 370 -21.24 -2.15 3.30
C PHE A 370 -20.29 -3.26 3.78
N ALA A 371 -19.00 -3.19 3.49
CA ALA A 371 -18.05 -4.28 3.73
C ALA A 371 -18.02 -4.75 5.20
N ASN A 372 -18.33 -3.87 6.17
CA ASN A 372 -18.23 -4.21 7.59
C ASN A 372 -19.49 -4.91 8.13
N LEU A 373 -20.60 -4.87 7.39
CA LEU A 373 -21.84 -5.53 7.78
C LEU A 373 -21.87 -7.02 7.43
N SER A 374 -22.47 -7.81 8.33
CA SER A 374 -22.68 -9.23 8.08
C SER A 374 -23.60 -9.47 6.86
N PRO A 375 -23.33 -10.51 6.05
CA PRO A 375 -24.18 -10.81 4.90
C PRO A 375 -25.61 -11.19 5.30
N ILE A 376 -25.83 -11.68 6.54
CA ILE A 376 -27.17 -12.03 7.04
C ILE A 376 -28.04 -10.78 7.19
N VAL A 377 -27.50 -9.70 7.77
CA VAL A 377 -28.22 -8.43 7.93
C VAL A 377 -28.58 -7.84 6.57
N LYS A 378 -27.62 -7.82 5.65
CA LYS A 378 -27.83 -7.39 4.25
C LYS A 378 -28.94 -8.17 3.57
N ARG A 379 -28.93 -9.51 3.69
CA ARG A 379 -29.93 -10.40 3.10
C ARG A 379 -31.31 -10.20 3.70
N ARG A 380 -31.43 -10.06 5.03
CA ARG A 380 -32.72 -9.81 5.69
C ARG A 380 -33.34 -8.51 5.19
N PHE A 381 -32.57 -7.43 5.21
CA PHE A 381 -33.00 -6.14 4.69
C PHE A 381 -33.42 -6.23 3.22
N ALA A 382 -32.59 -6.84 2.35
CA ALA A 382 -32.90 -7.01 0.94
C ALA A 382 -34.14 -7.89 0.72
N THR A 383 -34.34 -8.93 1.54
CA THR A 383 -35.53 -9.80 1.47
C THR A 383 -36.81 -9.00 1.74
N GLU A 384 -36.81 -8.18 2.78
CA GLU A 384 -37.97 -7.36 3.16
C GLU A 384 -38.24 -6.26 2.12
N ALA A 385 -37.18 -5.56 1.68
CA ALA A 385 -37.27 -4.53 0.64
C ALA A 385 -37.76 -5.09 -0.70
N LEU A 386 -37.25 -6.26 -1.13
CA LEU A 386 -37.68 -6.90 -2.37
C LEU A 386 -39.13 -7.40 -2.28
N LYS A 387 -39.55 -7.97 -1.15
CA LYS A 387 -40.95 -8.38 -0.95
C LYS A 387 -41.90 -7.19 -0.98
N ALA A 388 -41.52 -6.06 -0.39
CA ALA A 388 -42.31 -4.84 -0.44
C ALA A 388 -42.44 -4.30 -1.87
N LEU A 389 -41.33 -4.22 -2.61
CA LEU A 389 -41.33 -3.77 -4.01
C LEU A 389 -42.12 -4.69 -4.93
N LEU A 390 -42.01 -6.01 -4.76
CA LEU A 390 -42.75 -7.01 -5.54
C LEU A 390 -44.24 -7.10 -5.16
N GLY A 391 -44.64 -6.48 -4.04
CA GLY A 391 -46.03 -6.36 -3.61
C GLY A 391 -46.80 -5.24 -4.33
N GLU A 392 -46.10 -4.25 -4.89
CA GLU A 392 -46.68 -3.06 -5.51
C GLU A 392 -46.40 -3.01 -7.02
N MET A 393 -47.40 -2.65 -7.82
CA MET A 393 -47.26 -2.56 -9.29
C MET A 393 -46.18 -1.55 -9.69
N ARG A 394 -46.18 -0.36 -9.07
CA ARG A 394 -45.13 0.67 -9.25
C ARG A 394 -43.78 0.27 -8.65
N GLY A 395 -43.75 -0.70 -7.73
CA GLY A 395 -42.52 -1.25 -7.17
C GLY A 395 -41.85 -2.22 -8.14
N CYS A 396 -42.64 -3.08 -8.80
CA CYS A 396 -42.16 -4.01 -9.83
C CYS A 396 -41.54 -3.29 -11.03
N ASP A 397 -42.19 -2.26 -11.58
CA ASP A 397 -41.66 -1.50 -12.73
C ASP A 397 -40.30 -0.84 -12.41
N ARG A 398 -40.21 -0.20 -11.23
CA ARG A 398 -38.97 0.42 -10.75
C ARG A 398 -37.84 -0.60 -10.57
N LEU A 399 -38.14 -1.74 -9.95
CA LEU A 399 -37.18 -2.81 -9.74
C LEU A 399 -36.74 -3.46 -11.09
N ALA A 400 -37.68 -3.68 -12.02
CA ALA A 400 -37.38 -4.25 -13.33
C ALA A 400 -36.46 -3.33 -14.15
N LYS A 401 -36.69 -2.01 -14.12
CA LYS A 401 -35.81 -1.01 -14.76
C LYS A 401 -34.42 -0.98 -14.12
N ALA A 402 -34.34 -1.01 -12.78
CA ALA A 402 -33.07 -1.02 -12.06
C ALA A 402 -32.27 -2.31 -12.36
N LEU A 403 -32.91 -3.49 -12.34
CA LEU A 403 -32.26 -4.77 -12.70
C LEU A 403 -31.75 -4.77 -14.15
N ARG A 404 -32.52 -4.19 -15.08
CA ARG A 404 -32.10 -4.05 -16.49
C ARG A 404 -30.87 -3.16 -16.62
N SER A 405 -30.83 -2.04 -15.89
CA SER A 405 -29.68 -1.14 -15.88
C SER A 405 -28.41 -1.79 -15.30
N ALA A 406 -28.57 -2.76 -14.39
CA ALA A 406 -27.48 -3.54 -13.82
C ALA A 406 -27.11 -4.80 -14.66
N GLY A 407 -27.72 -5.01 -15.82
CA GLY A 407 -27.43 -6.15 -16.71
C GLY A 407 -28.09 -7.47 -16.32
N LEU A 408 -29.00 -7.48 -15.34
CA LEU A 408 -29.73 -8.67 -14.88
C LEU A 408 -31.05 -8.84 -15.65
N TYR A 409 -30.95 -9.18 -16.93
CA TYR A 409 -32.08 -9.20 -17.86
C TYR A 409 -33.13 -10.27 -17.53
N ASP A 410 -32.71 -11.48 -17.17
CA ASP A 410 -33.63 -12.58 -16.85
C ASP A 410 -34.45 -12.27 -15.59
N LEU A 411 -33.79 -11.75 -14.56
CA LEU A 411 -34.44 -11.31 -13.32
C LEU A 411 -35.33 -10.10 -13.55
N SER A 412 -34.92 -9.15 -14.38
CA SER A 412 -35.76 -8.01 -14.81
C SER A 412 -37.04 -8.48 -15.51
N ARG A 413 -36.95 -9.47 -16.40
CA ARG A 413 -38.10 -10.06 -17.09
C ARG A 413 -39.05 -10.74 -16.11
N ASP A 414 -38.51 -11.50 -15.16
CA ASP A 414 -39.31 -12.22 -14.17
C ASP A 414 -39.98 -11.26 -13.16
N VAL A 415 -39.35 -10.13 -12.84
CA VAL A 415 -39.98 -9.03 -12.06
C VAL A 415 -41.08 -8.33 -12.84
N ALA A 416 -40.89 -8.04 -14.13
CA ALA A 416 -41.93 -7.51 -15.01
C ALA A 416 -43.12 -8.48 -15.17
N LEU A 417 -42.86 -9.80 -15.19
CA LEU A 417 -43.92 -10.81 -15.16
C LEU A 417 -44.72 -10.77 -13.85
N CYS A 418 -44.09 -10.45 -12.71
CA CYS A 418 -44.79 -10.24 -11.44
C CYS A 418 -45.69 -8.98 -11.46
N GLU A 419 -45.29 -7.93 -12.16
CA GLU A 419 -46.15 -6.75 -12.44
C GLU A 419 -47.41 -7.13 -13.22
N ALA A 420 -47.26 -7.91 -14.29
CA ALA A 420 -48.40 -8.36 -15.10
C ALA A 420 -49.37 -9.25 -14.30
N THR A 421 -48.87 -10.02 -13.32
CA THR A 421 -49.72 -10.82 -12.42
C THR A 421 -50.39 -10.02 -11.31
N LEU A 422 -50.01 -8.75 -11.12
CA LEU A 422 -50.65 -7.81 -10.19
C LEU A 422 -51.84 -7.08 -10.83
N ASP A 423 -51.97 -7.10 -12.16
CA ASP A 423 -53.10 -6.54 -12.91
C ASP A 423 -54.31 -7.51 -12.90
N ASP A 424 -54.79 -7.79 -11.69
CA ASP A 424 -55.71 -8.89 -11.35
C ASP A 424 -57.09 -8.74 -12.02
N ARG A 425 -57.53 -7.51 -12.33
CA ARG A 425 -58.92 -7.24 -12.73
C ARG A 425 -59.33 -7.86 -14.07
N GLN A 426 -58.42 -7.91 -15.06
CA GLN A 426 -58.75 -8.50 -16.37
C GLN A 426 -58.76 -10.03 -16.32
N LEU A 427 -57.81 -10.63 -15.57
CA LEU A 427 -57.74 -12.08 -15.38
C LEU A 427 -58.91 -12.61 -14.55
N LEU A 428 -59.30 -11.89 -13.48
CA LEU A 428 -60.44 -12.25 -12.63
C LEU A 428 -61.77 -12.19 -13.39
N ARG A 429 -61.92 -11.27 -14.36
CA ARG A 429 -63.08 -11.19 -15.26
C ARG A 429 -63.07 -12.31 -16.31
N ALA A 430 -61.92 -12.65 -16.88
CA ALA A 430 -61.76 -13.73 -17.85
C ALA A 430 -62.09 -15.11 -17.26
N ASP A 431 -61.76 -15.36 -15.99
CA ASP A 431 -62.04 -16.64 -15.31
C ASP A 431 -63.53 -16.99 -15.23
N VAL A 432 -64.36 -15.96 -15.23
CA VAL A 432 -65.80 -16.06 -14.99
C VAL A 432 -66.59 -15.79 -16.30
N GLU A 433 -65.91 -15.43 -17.39
CA GLU A 433 -66.55 -15.05 -18.65
C GLU A 433 -67.51 -16.13 -19.18
N ASN A 434 -67.11 -17.40 -19.10
CA ASN A 434 -67.90 -18.55 -19.56
C ASN A 434 -68.86 -19.11 -18.49
N ILE A 435 -68.70 -18.68 -17.23
CA ILE A 435 -69.52 -19.15 -16.09
C ILE A 435 -70.78 -18.29 -15.95
N VAL A 436 -70.72 -17.04 -16.44
CA VAL A 436 -71.79 -16.06 -16.31
C VAL A 436 -73.02 -16.38 -17.14
N ASP A 437 -72.94 -17.20 -18.20
CA ASP A 437 -74.05 -17.46 -19.13
C ASP A 437 -75.33 -18.03 -18.49
N ARG A 438 -75.25 -18.55 -17.25
CA ARG A 438 -76.42 -19.06 -16.49
C ARG A 438 -77.20 -17.97 -15.74
N PHE A 439 -76.78 -16.70 -15.78
CA PHE A 439 -77.46 -15.55 -15.15
C PHE A 439 -78.63 -14.97 -15.97
N ASP A 440 -79.08 -15.67 -17.01
CA ASP A 440 -80.19 -15.26 -17.88
C ASP A 440 -81.55 -15.21 -17.14
N SER A 441 -81.74 -16.07 -16.13
CA SER A 441 -82.96 -16.13 -15.32
C SER A 441 -83.00 -15.06 -14.22
N THR A 442 -83.71 -13.97 -14.49
CA THR A 442 -83.85 -12.82 -13.57
C THR A 442 -84.42 -13.20 -12.20
N ALA A 443 -85.35 -14.18 -12.13
CA ALA A 443 -85.95 -14.62 -10.87
C ALA A 443 -84.96 -15.39 -9.97
N GLU A 444 -84.10 -16.22 -10.56
CA GLU A 444 -83.08 -16.98 -9.82
C GLU A 444 -81.95 -16.06 -9.34
N VAL A 445 -81.56 -15.08 -10.16
CA VAL A 445 -80.56 -14.07 -9.79
C VAL A 445 -81.05 -13.20 -8.62
N LYS A 446 -82.32 -12.78 -8.62
CA LYS A 446 -82.92 -12.05 -7.48
C LYS A 446 -82.86 -12.84 -6.17
N SER A 447 -83.13 -14.15 -6.23
CA SER A 447 -83.03 -15.03 -5.05
C SER A 447 -81.60 -15.11 -4.53
N LEU A 448 -80.61 -15.23 -5.41
CA LEU A 448 -79.20 -15.30 -5.07
C LEU A 448 -78.69 -13.97 -4.48
N LEU A 449 -79.06 -12.84 -5.08
CA LEU A 449 -78.71 -11.50 -4.59
C LEU A 449 -79.36 -11.19 -3.25
N HIS A 450 -80.62 -11.61 -3.04
CA HIS A 450 -81.29 -11.50 -1.75
C HIS A 450 -80.56 -12.32 -0.67
N SER A 451 -80.11 -13.53 -0.98
CA SER A 451 -79.30 -14.35 -0.06
C SER A 451 -77.95 -13.71 0.27
N LEU A 452 -77.23 -13.16 -0.73
CA LEU A 452 -75.95 -12.47 -0.52
C LEU A 452 -76.10 -11.21 0.35
N MET A 453 -77.14 -10.41 0.13
CA MET A 453 -77.43 -9.21 0.93
C MET A 453 -77.92 -9.54 2.36
N SER A 454 -78.54 -10.71 2.55
CA SER A 454 -78.96 -11.21 3.87
C SER A 454 -77.84 -11.82 4.72
N GLY A 455 -76.66 -12.08 4.14
CA GLY A 455 -75.50 -12.66 4.83
C GLY A 455 -74.85 -11.72 5.86
N THR A 456 -73.83 -12.18 6.58
CA THR A 456 -73.13 -11.41 7.63
C THR A 456 -71.91 -10.62 7.12
N GLU A 457 -71.36 -10.95 5.95
CA GLU A 457 -70.12 -10.36 5.44
C GLU A 457 -70.34 -8.98 4.79
N VAL A 458 -69.79 -7.93 5.39
CA VAL A 458 -69.95 -6.52 4.97
C VAL A 458 -69.29 -6.23 3.61
N ALA A 459 -68.14 -6.86 3.32
CA ALA A 459 -67.41 -6.67 2.07
C ALA A 459 -68.22 -7.11 0.83
N ILE A 460 -68.92 -8.23 0.96
CA ILE A 460 -69.81 -8.76 -0.09
C ILE A 460 -70.98 -7.82 -0.32
N LYS A 461 -71.61 -7.31 0.74
CA LYS A 461 -72.71 -6.35 0.63
C LYS A 461 -72.28 -5.05 -0.04
N ALA A 462 -71.09 -4.56 0.29
CA ALA A 462 -70.52 -3.37 -0.32
C ALA A 462 -70.24 -3.58 -1.82
N HIS A 463 -69.69 -4.73 -2.21
CA HIS A 463 -69.44 -5.06 -3.63
C HIS A 463 -70.75 -5.21 -4.41
N VAL A 464 -71.73 -5.95 -3.88
CA VAL A 464 -73.06 -6.08 -4.50
C VAL A 464 -73.73 -4.71 -4.64
N SER A 465 -73.65 -3.87 -3.60
CA SER A 465 -74.21 -2.50 -3.65
C SER A 465 -73.52 -1.63 -4.68
N HIS A 466 -72.20 -1.80 -4.88
CA HIS A 466 -71.44 -1.09 -5.91
C HIS A 466 -71.82 -1.54 -7.32
N VAL A 467 -71.89 -2.85 -7.57
CA VAL A 467 -72.23 -3.40 -8.89
C VAL A 467 -73.65 -3.02 -9.32
N PHE A 468 -74.60 -3.00 -8.38
CA PHE A 468 -76.00 -2.65 -8.65
C PHE A 468 -76.37 -1.19 -8.32
N GLN A 469 -75.38 -0.32 -8.07
CA GLN A 469 -75.55 1.12 -7.77
C GLN A 469 -76.57 1.43 -6.65
N LEU A 470 -76.63 0.57 -5.63
CA LEU A 470 -77.51 0.75 -4.48
C LEU A 470 -76.99 1.85 -3.55
N SER A 471 -77.90 2.61 -2.93
CA SER A 471 -77.55 3.66 -1.96
C SER A 471 -76.71 3.10 -0.80
N SER A 472 -75.72 3.85 -0.31
CA SER A 472 -74.76 3.40 0.71
C SER A 472 -75.40 2.94 2.03
N ALA A 473 -76.67 3.32 2.28
CA ALA A 473 -77.46 2.88 3.42
C ALA A 473 -77.93 1.41 3.33
N ALA A 474 -78.02 0.83 2.13
CA ALA A 474 -78.48 -0.55 1.90
C ALA A 474 -77.50 -1.62 2.41
N SER A 475 -76.24 -1.27 2.64
CA SER A 475 -75.20 -2.19 3.13
C SER A 475 -75.20 -2.39 4.66
N LYS A 476 -75.89 -1.52 5.43
CA LYS A 476 -75.76 -1.43 6.90
C LYS A 476 -77.01 -1.85 7.70
N ILE A 477 -78.17 -2.04 7.06
CA ILE A 477 -79.45 -2.37 7.74
C ILE A 477 -80.17 -3.46 6.94
N HIS A 478 -81.01 -4.29 7.59
CA HIS A 478 -81.95 -5.23 6.95
C HIS A 478 -83.02 -4.51 6.10
N HIS A 479 -82.59 -3.79 5.08
CA HIS A 479 -83.47 -3.13 4.13
C HIS A 479 -83.88 -4.15 3.09
N VAL A 480 -85.18 -4.34 2.90
CA VAL A 480 -85.71 -5.10 1.75
C VAL A 480 -85.37 -4.29 0.50
N VAL A 481 -84.47 -4.82 -0.32
CA VAL A 481 -84.06 -4.19 -1.59
C VAL A 481 -85.12 -4.51 -2.63
N ASP A 482 -85.67 -3.49 -3.28
CA ASP A 482 -86.49 -3.67 -4.47
C ASP A 482 -85.57 -4.01 -5.66
N TRP A 483 -85.44 -5.31 -5.93
CA TRP A 483 -84.58 -5.80 -6.99
C TRP A 483 -85.11 -5.47 -8.39
N ASP A 484 -86.39 -5.18 -8.57
CA ASP A 484 -86.93 -4.77 -9.87
C ASP A 484 -86.44 -3.36 -10.23
N ALA A 485 -86.47 -2.44 -9.28
CA ALA A 485 -85.92 -1.10 -9.45
C ALA A 485 -84.38 -1.12 -9.61
N ALA A 486 -83.67 -1.94 -8.82
CA ALA A 486 -82.20 -2.03 -8.87
C ALA A 486 -81.70 -2.64 -10.18
N MET A 487 -82.38 -3.65 -10.72
CA MET A 487 -82.00 -4.29 -11.99
C MET A 487 -82.33 -3.40 -13.21
N ALA A 488 -83.39 -2.59 -13.12
CA ALA A 488 -83.73 -1.59 -14.13
C ALA A 488 -82.73 -0.41 -14.15
N ALA A 489 -82.28 0.05 -12.99
CA ALA A 489 -81.29 1.14 -12.87
C ALA A 489 -79.94 0.81 -13.53
N VAL A 490 -79.63 -0.48 -13.63
CA VAL A 490 -78.34 -1.01 -14.12
C VAL A 490 -78.48 -1.56 -15.56
N ASP A 491 -79.66 -1.44 -16.17
CA ASP A 491 -79.98 -1.97 -17.51
C ASP A 491 -79.64 -3.47 -17.67
N TRP A 492 -80.10 -4.28 -16.71
CA TRP A 492 -79.82 -5.72 -16.67
C TRP A 492 -80.25 -6.42 -17.97
N THR A 493 -81.37 -6.00 -18.56
CA THR A 493 -81.91 -6.56 -19.81
C THR A 493 -80.91 -6.59 -20.96
N HIS A 494 -80.07 -5.56 -21.08
CA HIS A 494 -79.09 -5.46 -22.17
C HIS A 494 -77.64 -5.72 -21.72
N ARG A 495 -77.33 -5.59 -20.40
CA ARG A 495 -75.95 -5.68 -19.87
C ARG A 495 -75.75 -6.71 -18.76
N TRP A 496 -76.68 -7.64 -18.55
CA TRP A 496 -76.57 -8.64 -17.47
C TRP A 496 -75.23 -9.42 -17.47
N ARG A 497 -74.67 -9.73 -18.64
CA ARG A 497 -73.36 -10.41 -18.74
C ARG A 497 -72.23 -9.59 -18.14
N GLU A 498 -72.21 -8.28 -18.36
CA GLU A 498 -71.16 -7.40 -17.83
C GLU A 498 -71.28 -7.27 -16.30
N HIS A 499 -72.50 -7.07 -15.79
CA HIS A 499 -72.74 -6.93 -14.36
C HIS A 499 -72.56 -8.25 -13.59
N ALA A 500 -72.92 -9.40 -14.18
CA ALA A 500 -72.65 -10.71 -13.58
C ALA A 500 -71.15 -11.06 -13.59
N ARG A 501 -70.41 -10.68 -14.65
CA ARG A 501 -68.94 -10.77 -14.65
C ARG A 501 -68.33 -9.91 -13.57
N GLU A 502 -68.81 -8.69 -13.39
CA GLU A 502 -68.31 -7.78 -12.37
C GLU A 502 -68.66 -8.24 -10.95
N LEU A 503 -69.86 -8.80 -10.76
CA LEU A 503 -70.29 -9.41 -9.50
C LEU A 503 -69.39 -10.56 -9.08
N LEU A 504 -69.07 -11.49 -9.99
CA LEU A 504 -68.26 -12.69 -9.72
C LEU A 504 -66.74 -12.45 -9.88
N SER A 505 -66.34 -11.28 -10.39
CA SER A 505 -64.93 -10.89 -10.46
C SER A 505 -64.31 -10.68 -9.08
N ASP A 506 -65.12 -10.35 -8.07
CA ASP A 506 -64.67 -10.31 -6.68
C ASP A 506 -64.54 -11.73 -6.09
N PRO A 507 -63.41 -12.08 -5.45
CA PRO A 507 -63.18 -13.42 -4.92
C PRO A 507 -64.08 -13.76 -3.73
N ALA A 508 -64.42 -12.79 -2.88
CA ALA A 508 -65.27 -13.02 -1.71
C ALA A 508 -66.72 -13.29 -2.13
N THR A 509 -67.23 -12.52 -3.09
CA THR A 509 -68.55 -12.78 -3.67
C THR A 509 -68.62 -14.12 -4.41
N LEU A 510 -67.59 -14.49 -5.18
CA LEU A 510 -67.53 -15.79 -5.87
C LEU A 510 -67.59 -16.97 -4.89
N GLU A 511 -66.83 -16.89 -3.79
CA GLU A 511 -66.80 -17.93 -2.75
C GLU A 511 -68.12 -18.02 -1.98
N ALA A 512 -68.75 -16.89 -1.67
CA ALA A 512 -70.05 -16.87 -1.03
C ALA A 512 -71.16 -17.43 -1.94
N VAL A 513 -71.13 -17.12 -3.24
CA VAL A 513 -72.05 -17.71 -4.23
C VAL A 513 -71.86 -19.23 -4.30
N TYR A 514 -70.63 -19.73 -4.35
CA TYR A 514 -70.35 -21.17 -4.31
C TYR A 514 -70.90 -21.84 -3.02
N ARG A 515 -70.66 -21.25 -1.85
CA ARG A 515 -71.17 -21.78 -0.56
C ARG A 515 -72.70 -21.80 -0.52
N LEU A 516 -73.36 -20.75 -1.00
CA LEU A 516 -74.81 -20.67 -1.07
C LEU A 516 -75.39 -21.74 -2.01
N LEU A 517 -74.74 -21.97 -3.15
CA LEU A 517 -75.15 -22.99 -4.12
C LEU A 517 -74.99 -24.41 -3.56
N LYS A 518 -73.85 -24.72 -2.94
CA LYS A 518 -73.58 -26.02 -2.31
C LYS A 518 -74.55 -26.35 -1.17
N ASN A 519 -74.92 -25.35 -0.39
CA ASN A 519 -75.91 -25.50 0.68
C ASN A 519 -77.34 -25.68 0.14
N ALA A 520 -77.67 -25.05 -0.99
CA ALA A 520 -78.98 -25.13 -1.62
C ALA A 520 -79.20 -26.46 -2.36
N THR A 521 -78.19 -27.00 -3.06
CA THR A 521 -78.31 -28.28 -3.79
C THR A 521 -78.37 -29.49 -2.87
N GLY A 522 -77.77 -29.42 -1.68
CA GLY A 522 -77.85 -30.47 -0.66
C GLY A 522 -79.20 -30.60 0.06
N ALA A 523 -80.09 -29.59 -0.04
CA ALA A 523 -81.28 -29.49 0.80
C ALA A 523 -82.61 -29.96 0.15
N LYS A 524 -82.67 -30.24 -1.16
CA LYS A 524 -83.79 -30.87 -1.91
C LYS A 524 -83.38 -30.94 -3.40
N GLN A 525 -83.74 -32.00 -4.13
CA GLN A 525 -83.56 -32.10 -5.59
C GLN A 525 -84.39 -31.02 -6.32
N VAL A 526 -83.81 -29.83 -6.45
CA VAL A 526 -84.39 -28.71 -7.20
C VAL A 526 -83.62 -28.60 -8.51
N THR A 527 -84.27 -28.93 -9.62
CA THR A 527 -83.74 -28.75 -10.97
C THR A 527 -83.94 -27.32 -11.44
N LYS A 528 -83.12 -26.39 -10.93
CA LYS A 528 -83.03 -24.99 -11.41
C LYS A 528 -81.68 -24.75 -12.10
N ARG A 529 -81.62 -23.78 -13.01
CA ARG A 529 -80.45 -23.59 -13.90
C ARG A 529 -79.22 -23.05 -13.16
N LEU A 530 -79.42 -22.06 -12.27
CA LEU A 530 -78.37 -21.51 -11.39
C LEU A 530 -78.06 -22.41 -10.19
N PHE A 531 -79.06 -23.06 -9.59
CA PHE A 531 -78.88 -23.92 -8.41
C PHE A 531 -78.66 -25.39 -8.81
N SER A 532 -77.54 -25.68 -9.49
CA SER A 532 -77.18 -27.03 -9.94
C SER A 532 -75.78 -27.45 -9.49
N ASP A 533 -75.59 -28.74 -9.26
CA ASP A 533 -74.27 -29.29 -8.87
C ASP A 533 -73.21 -29.08 -9.96
N VAL A 534 -73.62 -29.11 -11.23
CA VAL A 534 -72.74 -28.81 -12.38
C VAL A 534 -72.21 -27.38 -12.30
N TYR A 535 -73.06 -26.42 -11.94
CA TYR A 535 -72.66 -25.02 -11.82
C TYR A 535 -71.80 -24.75 -10.57
N ALA A 536 -72.11 -25.44 -9.45
CA ALA A 536 -71.28 -25.39 -8.26
C ALA A 536 -69.85 -25.91 -8.55
N ALA A 537 -69.71 -26.98 -9.34
CA ALA A 537 -68.41 -27.50 -9.77
C ALA A 537 -67.64 -26.53 -10.70
N GLU A 538 -68.33 -25.81 -11.60
CA GLU A 538 -67.72 -24.78 -12.45
C GLU A 538 -67.18 -23.58 -11.63
N LEU A 539 -67.92 -23.16 -10.60
CA LEU A 539 -67.50 -22.13 -9.65
C LEU A 539 -66.34 -22.61 -8.74
N GLU A 540 -66.37 -23.86 -8.30
CA GLU A 540 -65.27 -24.49 -7.56
C GLU A 540 -63.99 -24.54 -8.39
N ALA A 541 -64.10 -24.88 -9.69
CA ALA A 541 -62.97 -24.87 -10.62
C ALA A 541 -62.42 -23.44 -10.85
N ALA A 542 -63.27 -22.40 -10.84
CA ALA A 542 -62.80 -21.01 -10.88
C ALA A 542 -62.06 -20.60 -9.60
N LEU A 543 -62.60 -20.97 -8.43
CA LEU A 543 -61.94 -20.73 -7.13
C LEU A 543 -60.61 -21.47 -7.02
N HIS A 544 -60.55 -22.72 -7.51
CA HIS A 544 -59.32 -23.52 -7.53
C HIS A 544 -58.26 -22.89 -8.43
N ARG A 545 -58.61 -22.45 -9.65
CA ARG A 545 -57.71 -21.73 -10.56
C ARG A 545 -57.17 -20.43 -9.95
N ARG A 546 -58.01 -19.67 -9.23
CA ARG A 546 -57.58 -18.47 -8.51
C ARG A 546 -56.59 -18.79 -7.38
N LYS A 547 -56.84 -19.84 -6.60
CA LYS A 547 -55.93 -20.32 -5.53
C LYS A 547 -54.58 -20.81 -6.09
N GLU A 548 -54.59 -21.55 -7.19
CA GLU A 548 -53.37 -22.01 -7.87
C GLU A 548 -52.53 -20.85 -8.40
N ARG A 549 -53.15 -19.82 -9.01
CA ARG A 549 -52.43 -18.63 -9.48
C ARG A 549 -51.83 -17.81 -8.35
N ALA A 550 -52.56 -17.63 -7.25
CA ALA A 550 -52.03 -16.99 -6.05
C ALA A 550 -50.83 -17.77 -5.47
N GLY A 551 -50.91 -19.11 -5.46
CA GLY A 551 -49.81 -19.99 -5.08
C GLY A 551 -48.59 -19.88 -6.00
N ALA A 552 -48.80 -19.89 -7.31
CA ALA A 552 -47.75 -19.75 -8.32
C ALA A 552 -47.05 -18.38 -8.25
N ARG A 553 -47.82 -17.31 -8.01
CA ARG A 553 -47.28 -15.96 -7.79
C ARG A 553 -46.40 -15.92 -6.54
N LYS A 554 -46.88 -16.47 -5.42
CA LYS A 554 -46.10 -16.53 -4.17
C LYS A 554 -44.79 -17.30 -4.36
N ALA A 555 -44.84 -18.46 -5.02
CA ALA A 555 -43.64 -19.25 -5.33
C ALA A 555 -42.65 -18.49 -6.24
N ARG A 556 -43.14 -17.73 -7.23
CA ARG A 556 -42.29 -16.93 -8.13
C ARG A 556 -41.62 -15.76 -7.40
N VAL A 557 -42.36 -15.05 -6.54
CA VAL A 557 -41.80 -14.00 -5.68
C VAL A 557 -40.74 -14.56 -4.74
N GLU A 558 -41.01 -15.71 -4.11
CA GLU A 558 -40.03 -16.37 -3.23
C GLU A 558 -38.77 -16.79 -3.98
N LYS A 559 -38.89 -17.32 -5.20
CA LYS A 559 -37.74 -17.68 -6.05
C LYS A 559 -36.90 -16.46 -6.41
N LEU A 560 -37.53 -15.38 -6.88
CA LEU A 560 -36.84 -14.11 -7.21
C LEU A 560 -36.10 -13.53 -6.01
N VAL A 561 -36.75 -13.53 -4.84
CA VAL A 561 -36.14 -13.07 -3.60
C VAL A 561 -34.98 -13.96 -3.20
N GLN A 562 -35.07 -15.29 -3.34
CA GLN A 562 -33.96 -16.21 -3.03
C GLN A 562 -32.77 -16.01 -3.96
N GLU A 563 -32.99 -15.81 -5.26
CA GLU A 563 -31.93 -15.58 -6.25
C GLU A 563 -31.22 -14.24 -6.01
N LEU A 564 -31.98 -13.14 -5.89
CA LEU A 564 -31.45 -11.79 -5.64
C LEU A 564 -30.80 -11.64 -4.26
N THR A 565 -31.22 -12.45 -3.28
CA THR A 565 -30.58 -12.48 -1.95
C THR A 565 -29.55 -13.59 -1.82
N SER A 566 -29.09 -14.20 -2.91
CA SER A 566 -27.97 -15.15 -2.88
C SER A 566 -26.71 -14.46 -2.34
N TYR A 567 -25.82 -15.23 -1.69
CA TYR A 567 -24.60 -14.67 -1.09
C TYR A 567 -23.68 -14.02 -2.13
N GLU A 568 -23.68 -14.52 -3.36
CA GLU A 568 -22.88 -13.96 -4.46
C GLU A 568 -23.44 -12.62 -4.96
N GLN A 569 -24.76 -12.45 -4.96
CA GLN A 569 -25.41 -11.30 -5.59
C GLN A 569 -25.75 -10.17 -4.61
N ILE A 570 -25.70 -10.38 -3.30
CA ILE A 570 -26.25 -9.45 -2.31
C ILE A 570 -25.70 -8.01 -2.42
N GLU A 571 -24.41 -7.83 -2.68
CA GLU A 571 -23.81 -6.49 -2.87
C GLU A 571 -24.37 -5.79 -4.12
N SER A 572 -24.50 -6.53 -5.22
CA SER A 572 -25.09 -6.01 -6.46
C SER A 572 -26.58 -5.68 -6.27
N THR A 573 -27.31 -6.51 -5.51
CA THR A 573 -28.72 -6.32 -5.21
C THR A 573 -28.95 -5.07 -4.36
N LEU A 574 -28.08 -4.78 -3.38
CA LEU A 574 -28.17 -3.53 -2.61
C LEU A 574 -27.96 -2.29 -3.50
N ALA A 575 -27.01 -2.36 -4.44
CA ALA A 575 -26.83 -1.28 -5.42
C ALA A 575 -28.07 -1.10 -6.31
N VAL A 576 -28.68 -2.19 -6.79
CA VAL A 576 -29.93 -2.17 -7.54
C VAL A 576 -31.08 -1.58 -6.71
N LEU A 577 -31.20 -1.94 -5.44
CA LEU A 577 -32.23 -1.42 -4.54
C LEU A 577 -32.10 0.09 -4.33
N ARG A 578 -30.87 0.62 -4.24
CA ARG A 578 -30.62 2.07 -4.19
C ARG A 578 -31.10 2.76 -5.47
N VAL A 579 -30.82 2.19 -6.64
CA VAL A 579 -31.27 2.72 -7.95
C VAL A 579 -32.80 2.62 -8.10
N ALA A 580 -33.43 1.59 -7.54
CA ALA A 580 -34.88 1.42 -7.53
C ALA A 580 -35.61 2.42 -6.61
N GLY A 581 -34.87 3.23 -5.84
CA GLY A 581 -35.41 4.27 -4.94
C GLY A 581 -35.67 3.79 -3.51
N THR A 582 -35.12 2.66 -3.09
CA THR A 582 -35.21 2.16 -1.71
C THR A 582 -34.17 2.86 -0.84
N SER A 583 -34.60 3.45 0.28
CA SER A 583 -33.68 4.08 1.24
C SER A 583 -32.82 3.02 1.94
N LEU A 584 -31.49 3.13 1.83
CA LEU A 584 -30.54 2.24 2.51
C LEU A 584 -30.03 2.81 3.84
N GLN A 585 -30.68 3.85 4.39
CA GLN A 585 -30.21 4.56 5.58
C GLN A 585 -30.05 3.65 6.81
N GLU A 586 -30.87 2.60 6.94
CA GLU A 586 -30.73 1.63 8.03
C GLU A 586 -29.38 0.89 7.96
N LEU A 587 -28.99 0.44 6.76
CA LEU A 587 -27.70 -0.19 6.52
C LEU A 587 -26.55 0.83 6.61
N GLU A 588 -26.72 2.05 6.13
CA GLU A 588 -25.70 3.11 6.23
C GLU A 588 -25.42 3.48 7.69
N ARG A 589 -26.46 3.60 8.52
CA ARG A 589 -26.32 3.81 9.96
C ARG A 589 -25.62 2.63 10.62
N ALA A 590 -26.01 1.40 10.29
CA ALA A 590 -25.38 0.20 10.84
C ALA A 590 -23.90 0.06 10.41
N GLU A 591 -23.58 0.38 9.15
CA GLU A 591 -22.20 0.40 8.63
C GLU A 591 -21.38 1.47 9.32
N SER A 592 -21.91 2.69 9.49
CA SER A 592 -21.22 3.77 10.22
C SER A 592 -20.99 3.40 11.69
N ALA A 593 -21.95 2.74 12.35
CA ALA A 593 -21.79 2.25 13.71
C ALA A 593 -20.72 1.15 13.80
N ALA A 594 -20.68 0.23 12.84
CA ALA A 594 -19.64 -0.80 12.76
C ALA A 594 -18.25 -0.23 12.43
N ALA A 595 -18.19 0.80 11.59
CA ALA A 595 -16.95 1.52 11.28
C ALA A 595 -16.41 2.26 12.51
N LEU A 596 -17.28 2.95 13.27
CA LEU A 596 -16.91 3.61 14.53
C LEU A 596 -16.34 2.62 15.56
N GLN A 597 -16.85 1.39 15.64
CA GLN A 597 -16.29 0.36 16.53
C GLN A 597 -14.85 -0.05 16.16
N ARG A 598 -14.41 0.17 14.92
CA ARG A 598 -13.04 -0.09 14.48
C ARG A 598 -12.10 1.09 14.66
N THR A 599 -12.64 2.28 14.92
CA THR A 599 -11.83 3.45 15.22
C THR A 599 -11.20 3.32 16.60
N VAL A 600 -9.98 3.81 16.73
CA VAL A 600 -9.20 3.79 17.96
C VAL A 600 -9.01 5.23 18.41
N ARG A 601 -9.11 5.47 19.71
CA ARG A 601 -8.73 6.78 20.27
C ARG A 601 -7.23 6.98 20.05
N ARG A 602 -6.86 8.10 19.44
CA ARG A 602 -5.46 8.43 19.22
C ARG A 602 -4.77 8.61 20.58
N PRO A 603 -3.70 7.85 20.87
CA PRO A 603 -3.01 7.95 22.15
C PRO A 603 -2.32 9.31 22.30
N GLU A 604 -2.31 9.84 23.51
CA GLU A 604 -1.54 11.03 23.90
C GLU A 604 -0.26 10.56 24.59
N VAL A 605 0.84 11.28 24.37
CA VAL A 605 2.17 10.92 24.88
C VAL A 605 2.70 12.04 25.75
N ASP A 606 3.04 11.69 26.99
CA ASP A 606 3.70 12.61 27.90
C ASP A 606 5.17 12.81 27.56
N ASN A 607 5.60 14.07 27.45
CA ASN A 607 7.00 14.43 27.15
C ASN A 607 7.99 13.89 28.19
N SER A 608 7.55 13.71 29.44
CA SER A 608 8.37 13.13 30.52
C SER A 608 8.80 11.68 30.21
N VAL A 609 7.97 10.93 29.51
CA VAL A 609 8.26 9.54 29.10
C VAL A 609 9.31 9.51 27.99
N LEU A 610 9.22 10.45 27.05
CA LEU A 610 10.21 10.62 25.99
C LEU A 610 11.59 10.96 26.58
N ASP A 611 11.64 11.80 27.61
CA ASP A 611 12.87 12.12 28.33
C ASP A 611 13.48 10.90 29.01
N LEU A 612 12.67 10.10 29.71
CA LEU A 612 13.11 8.86 30.35
C LEU A 612 13.60 7.83 29.33
N LEU A 613 12.97 7.76 28.14
CA LEU A 613 13.42 6.91 27.05
C LEU A 613 14.74 7.38 26.45
N LEU A 614 14.90 8.68 26.20
CA LEU A 614 16.17 9.22 25.73
C LEU A 614 17.30 8.91 26.71
N GLU A 615 17.05 9.00 28.00
CA GLU A 615 18.03 8.61 29.02
C GLU A 615 18.34 7.11 28.99
N ALA A 616 17.33 6.26 28.83
CA ALA A 616 17.54 4.83 28.64
C ALA A 616 18.34 4.52 27.35
N ILE A 617 18.12 5.28 26.27
CA ILE A 617 18.90 5.17 25.03
C ILE A 617 20.34 5.60 25.25
N ARG A 618 20.61 6.67 26.02
CA ARG A 618 21.98 7.08 26.39
C ARG A 618 22.70 5.99 27.17
N GLN A 619 22.03 5.39 28.14
CA GLN A 619 22.58 4.28 28.92
C GLN A 619 22.85 3.05 28.05
N ARG A 620 21.95 2.73 27.10
CA ARG A 620 22.10 1.60 26.19
C ARG A 620 23.19 1.83 25.14
N HIS A 621 23.36 3.06 24.67
CA HIS A 621 24.28 3.48 23.61
C HIS A 621 25.13 4.70 24.04
N PRO A 622 26.07 4.52 24.99
CA PRO A 622 26.85 5.64 25.54
C PRO A 622 27.76 6.32 24.50
N SER A 623 28.05 5.63 23.39
CA SER A 623 28.80 6.21 22.27
C SER A 623 28.02 7.30 21.53
N TRP A 624 26.69 7.29 21.56
CA TRP A 624 25.85 8.24 20.84
C TRP A 624 25.81 9.61 21.49
N GLU A 625 25.95 9.66 22.82
CA GLU A 625 26.15 10.90 23.56
C GLU A 625 27.55 11.47 23.29
N LYS A 626 28.59 10.62 23.40
CA LYS A 626 29.99 11.04 23.15
C LYS A 626 30.23 11.55 21.72
N SER A 627 29.50 11.02 20.74
CA SER A 627 29.61 11.43 19.33
C SER A 627 28.64 12.54 18.93
N GLY A 628 27.84 13.08 19.86
CA GLY A 628 26.90 14.16 19.59
C GLY A 628 25.70 13.77 18.71
N VAL A 629 25.41 12.48 18.57
CA VAL A 629 24.18 11.97 17.91
C VAL A 629 22.97 12.36 18.75
N LEU A 630 23.09 12.19 20.07
CA LEU A 630 22.13 12.73 21.03
C LEU A 630 22.72 14.00 21.65
N PRO A 631 22.02 15.14 21.59
CA PRO A 631 22.48 16.34 22.26
C PRO A 631 22.55 16.12 23.79
N ALA A 632 23.55 16.73 24.43
CA ALA A 632 23.63 16.81 25.88
C ALA A 632 22.34 17.45 26.43
N GLY A 633 21.85 16.95 27.58
CA GLY A 633 20.52 17.25 28.11
C GLY A 633 20.13 18.73 27.96
N ALA A 634 19.11 19.00 27.14
CA ALA A 634 18.59 20.34 26.92
C ALA A 634 17.81 20.81 28.16
N SER A 635 17.88 22.12 28.47
CA SER A 635 17.04 22.73 29.52
C SER A 635 15.55 22.55 29.17
N GLU A 636 14.68 22.36 30.16
CA GLU A 636 13.23 22.14 29.94
C GLU A 636 12.59 23.22 29.06
N ALA A 637 13.08 24.46 29.11
CA ALA A 637 12.61 25.59 28.30
C ALA A 637 12.89 25.45 26.78
N THR A 638 13.73 24.49 26.37
CA THR A 638 14.14 24.26 24.97
C THR A 638 13.55 22.99 24.35
N LYS A 639 12.81 22.18 25.13
CA LYS A 639 12.21 20.92 24.67
C LYS A 639 10.84 21.17 24.04
N SER A 640 10.81 21.29 22.71
CA SER A 640 9.58 21.30 21.89
C SER A 640 9.35 19.93 21.24
N SER A 641 8.14 19.64 20.70
CA SER A 641 7.90 18.39 19.92
C SER A 641 8.95 18.18 18.83
N MET A 642 9.32 19.28 18.17
CA MET A 642 10.39 19.37 17.17
C MET A 642 11.75 18.89 17.67
N TRP A 643 12.09 19.12 18.94
CA TRP A 643 13.36 18.66 19.51
C TRP A 643 13.42 17.13 19.62
N TYR A 644 12.30 16.49 19.98
CA TYR A 644 12.21 15.02 20.02
C TYR A 644 12.30 14.41 18.62
N LEU A 645 11.66 15.05 17.62
CA LEU A 645 11.77 14.68 16.21
C LEU A 645 13.20 14.86 15.68
N GLU A 646 13.89 15.93 16.05
CA GLU A 646 15.30 16.15 15.69
C GLU A 646 16.20 15.05 16.25
N CYS A 647 16.02 14.68 17.53
CA CYS A 647 16.75 13.57 18.14
C CYS A 647 16.51 12.25 17.39
N MET A 648 15.26 11.95 17.03
CA MET A 648 14.94 10.76 16.24
C MET A 648 15.56 10.81 14.84
N THR A 649 15.58 11.97 14.20
CA THR A 649 16.20 12.18 12.89
C THR A 649 17.70 11.92 12.93
N ARG A 650 18.39 12.39 13.98
CA ARG A 650 19.82 12.11 14.20
C ARG A 650 20.08 10.61 14.42
N ILE A 651 19.25 9.94 15.21
CA ILE A 651 19.33 8.48 15.39
C ILE A 651 19.14 7.77 14.05
N TYR A 652 18.11 8.14 13.28
CA TYR A 652 17.84 7.54 11.98
C TYR A 652 19.03 7.68 11.02
N ILE A 653 19.57 8.90 10.88
CA ILE A 653 20.75 9.15 10.04
C ILE A 653 21.92 8.28 10.53
N ARG A 654 22.18 8.22 11.84
CA ARG A 654 23.30 7.44 12.39
C ARG A 654 23.21 5.94 12.10
N LEU A 655 21.99 5.39 12.05
CA LEU A 655 21.73 3.97 11.81
C LEU A 655 21.73 3.63 10.32
N SER A 656 21.18 4.50 9.48
CA SER A 656 21.03 4.26 8.05
C SER A 656 22.25 4.71 7.23
N TYR A 657 22.90 5.80 7.61
CA TYR A 657 24.02 6.37 6.85
C TYR A 657 25.30 5.56 7.07
N VAL A 658 25.77 4.90 6.02
CA VAL A 658 27.04 4.15 6.03
C VAL A 658 28.17 5.05 5.51
N PRO A 659 29.20 5.34 6.33
CA PRO A 659 30.37 6.08 5.88
C PRO A 659 31.08 5.37 4.72
N GLN A 660 31.66 6.13 3.80
CA GLN A 660 32.26 5.63 2.55
C GLN A 660 33.28 4.49 2.76
N ALA A 661 34.15 4.60 3.77
CA ALA A 661 35.16 3.57 4.07
C ALA A 661 34.53 2.28 4.61
N ALA A 662 33.52 2.41 5.48
CA ALA A 662 32.77 1.25 5.99
C ALA A 662 31.97 0.59 4.88
N ALA A 663 31.35 1.37 3.98
CA ALA A 663 30.61 0.84 2.83
C ALA A 663 31.53 0.02 1.90
N ALA A 664 32.73 0.52 1.62
CA ALA A 664 33.73 -0.21 0.83
C ALA A 664 34.17 -1.52 1.52
N LEU A 665 34.48 -1.49 2.82
CA LEU A 665 34.82 -2.69 3.61
C LEU A 665 33.68 -3.72 3.65
N MET A 666 32.44 -3.27 3.85
CA MET A 666 31.26 -4.14 3.86
C MET A 666 31.07 -4.81 2.50
N ALA A 667 31.21 -4.07 1.40
CA ALA A 667 31.13 -4.61 0.04
C ALA A 667 32.26 -5.60 -0.26
N GLN A 668 33.49 -5.31 0.20
CA GLN A 668 34.63 -6.21 0.04
C GLN A 668 34.41 -7.53 0.78
N ARG A 669 33.92 -7.50 2.03
CA ARG A 669 33.70 -8.70 2.85
C ARG A 669 32.52 -9.56 2.38
N THR A 670 31.39 -8.93 2.07
CA THR A 670 30.13 -9.66 1.80
C THR A 670 29.93 -10.00 0.33
N ARG A 671 30.46 -9.17 -0.58
CA ARG A 671 30.28 -9.32 -2.04
C ARG A 671 31.58 -9.57 -2.79
N ARG A 672 32.72 -9.64 -2.08
CA ARG A 672 34.05 -9.81 -2.67
C ARG A 672 34.38 -8.73 -3.71
N ARG A 673 33.89 -7.50 -3.51
CA ARG A 673 34.25 -6.35 -4.34
C ARG A 673 35.76 -6.10 -4.23
N LEU A 674 36.46 -6.11 -5.36
CA LEU A 674 37.91 -5.90 -5.43
C LEU A 674 38.27 -4.42 -5.43
N GLY A 675 39.48 -4.11 -4.96
CA GLY A 675 40.03 -2.75 -4.90
C GLY A 675 40.66 -2.43 -3.54
N PRO A 676 41.64 -1.52 -3.47
CA PRO A 676 42.14 -1.02 -2.20
C PRO A 676 41.05 -0.23 -1.47
N VAL A 677 40.99 -0.42 -0.15
CA VAL A 677 40.10 0.37 0.72
C VAL A 677 40.94 1.34 1.51
N GLY A 678 40.79 2.62 1.21
CA GLY A 678 41.43 3.69 1.94
C GLY A 678 40.75 3.93 3.29
N THR A 679 41.54 3.90 4.36
CA THR A 679 41.09 4.16 5.74
C THR A 679 41.61 5.48 6.28
N GLU A 680 42.49 6.16 5.54
CA GLU A 680 43.05 7.45 5.94
C GLU A 680 42.03 8.59 5.76
N LEU A 681 42.19 9.67 6.52
CA LEU A 681 41.29 10.82 6.48
C LEU A 681 41.34 11.57 5.14
N THR A 682 42.48 11.52 4.46
CA THR A 682 42.71 12.17 3.16
C THR A 682 42.17 11.36 1.98
N GLN A 683 41.81 10.09 2.21
CA GLN A 683 41.38 9.16 1.18
C GLN A 683 39.86 9.07 1.11
N PHE A 684 39.33 8.91 -0.10
CA PHE A 684 37.91 8.70 -0.35
C PHE A 684 37.71 7.51 -1.29
N ASN A 685 36.91 6.53 -0.86
CA ASN A 685 36.62 5.33 -1.64
C ASN A 685 35.45 5.60 -2.59
N VAL A 686 35.74 5.63 -3.88
CA VAL A 686 34.73 5.80 -4.93
C VAL A 686 34.25 4.42 -5.40
N PRO A 687 32.95 4.10 -5.31
CA PRO A 687 32.42 2.89 -5.94
C PRO A 687 32.39 3.08 -7.47
N THR A 688 33.17 2.27 -8.18
CA THR A 688 33.26 2.32 -9.64
C THR A 688 32.88 1.00 -10.29
N GLU A 689 32.37 1.06 -11.52
CA GLU A 689 32.27 -0.09 -12.42
C GLU A 689 33.41 -0.04 -13.43
N MET A 690 33.98 -1.21 -13.76
CA MET A 690 35.00 -1.36 -14.79
C MET A 690 34.48 -2.32 -15.86
N GLY A 691 34.28 -1.81 -17.07
CA GLY A 691 33.92 -2.60 -18.25
C GLY A 691 35.16 -2.96 -19.05
N MET A 692 35.39 -4.26 -19.23
CA MET A 692 36.51 -4.83 -19.99
C MET A 692 35.98 -5.91 -20.93
N VAL A 693 36.71 -6.18 -22.01
CA VAL A 693 36.37 -7.23 -22.97
C VAL A 693 37.47 -8.27 -22.98
N GLU A 694 37.10 -9.54 -22.79
CA GLU A 694 38.01 -10.67 -22.96
C GLU A 694 37.51 -11.53 -24.11
N GLN A 695 38.43 -11.87 -25.02
CA GLN A 695 38.14 -12.75 -26.14
C GLN A 695 39.31 -13.70 -26.35
N TYR A 696 39.04 -14.99 -26.17
CA TYR A 696 39.98 -16.06 -26.46
C TYR A 696 39.45 -16.86 -27.63
N ASP A 697 40.20 -16.94 -28.72
CA ASP A 697 39.78 -17.72 -29.88
C ASP A 697 39.80 -19.21 -29.53
N ASN A 698 38.62 -19.83 -29.58
CA ASN A 698 38.46 -21.25 -29.31
C ASN A 698 38.19 -22.07 -30.58
N LEU A 699 38.21 -21.43 -31.76
CA LEU A 699 37.87 -22.02 -33.04
C LEU A 699 39.13 -22.37 -33.84
N GLN A 700 39.56 -21.47 -34.72
CA GLN A 700 40.58 -21.74 -35.72
C GLN A 700 41.97 -21.35 -35.24
N TYR A 701 42.09 -20.21 -34.56
CA TYR A 701 43.41 -19.65 -34.25
C TYR A 701 44.06 -20.30 -33.03
N LYS A 702 43.29 -21.02 -32.20
CA LYS A 702 43.68 -21.58 -30.89
C LYS A 702 45.04 -22.30 -30.79
N ARG A 703 45.44 -23.10 -31.79
CA ARG A 703 46.42 -24.20 -31.58
C ARG A 703 47.75 -24.08 -32.31
N TYR A 704 47.87 -23.22 -33.32
CA TYR A 704 49.09 -23.10 -34.12
C TYR A 704 49.87 -21.82 -33.77
N ASP A 705 51.05 -21.63 -34.36
CA ASP A 705 51.95 -20.50 -34.09
C ASP A 705 51.27 -19.13 -34.25
N TRP A 706 50.27 -19.05 -35.13
CA TRP A 706 49.48 -17.83 -35.29
C TRP A 706 48.62 -17.45 -34.08
N GLN A 707 48.45 -18.35 -33.12
CA GLN A 707 47.68 -18.11 -31.90
C GLN A 707 48.28 -16.96 -31.11
N GLY A 708 49.62 -16.90 -31.02
CA GLY A 708 50.29 -15.90 -30.18
C GLY A 708 50.03 -14.47 -30.64
N TRP A 709 50.27 -14.19 -31.92
CA TRP A 709 50.05 -12.84 -32.46
C TRP A 709 48.57 -12.52 -32.66
N TYR A 710 47.73 -13.51 -32.99
CA TYR A 710 46.30 -13.30 -33.12
C TYR A 710 45.67 -12.98 -31.75
N GLN A 711 46.05 -13.72 -30.71
CA GLN A 711 45.63 -13.41 -29.34
C GLN A 711 46.10 -12.02 -28.93
N ARG A 712 47.36 -11.66 -29.20
CA ARG A 712 47.87 -10.30 -28.92
C ARG A 712 47.09 -9.22 -29.68
N MET A 713 46.76 -9.45 -30.95
CA MET A 713 45.97 -8.51 -31.75
C MET A 713 44.58 -8.29 -31.15
N VAL A 714 43.91 -9.36 -30.71
CA VAL A 714 42.60 -9.31 -30.06
C VAL A 714 42.69 -8.57 -28.72
N ASP A 715 43.72 -8.84 -27.91
CA ASP A 715 43.92 -8.17 -26.62
C ASP A 715 44.13 -6.66 -26.81
N ILE A 716 44.96 -6.26 -27.80
CA ILE A 716 45.17 -4.84 -28.15
C ILE A 716 43.89 -4.20 -28.70
N HIS A 717 43.14 -4.90 -29.55
CA HIS A 717 41.85 -4.41 -30.07
C HIS A 717 40.87 -4.13 -28.92
N ASN A 718 40.92 -4.96 -27.87
CA ASN A 718 40.07 -4.89 -26.69
C ASN A 718 40.73 -4.16 -25.51
N ARG A 719 41.77 -3.35 -25.76
CA ARG A 719 42.50 -2.61 -24.71
C ARG A 719 41.64 -1.63 -23.91
N ASN A 720 40.51 -1.20 -24.46
CA ASN A 720 39.61 -0.25 -23.82
C ASN A 720 39.15 -0.72 -22.44
N VAL A 721 39.31 0.15 -21.46
CA VAL A 721 38.70 -0.02 -20.14
C VAL A 721 37.74 1.13 -19.88
N SER A 722 36.46 0.80 -19.71
CA SER A 722 35.41 1.75 -19.41
C SER A 722 35.23 1.88 -17.90
N ILE A 723 35.65 3.00 -17.32
CA ILE A 723 35.53 3.27 -15.88
C ILE A 723 34.33 4.18 -15.64
N LYS A 724 33.38 3.73 -14.82
CA LYS A 724 32.14 4.46 -14.54
C LYS A 724 31.93 4.70 -13.06
N CYS A 725 31.39 5.85 -12.70
CA CYS A 725 30.81 6.10 -11.39
C CYS A 725 29.56 6.99 -11.50
N ARG A 726 28.55 6.71 -10.68
CA ARG A 726 27.37 7.57 -10.58
C ARG A 726 27.72 8.80 -9.76
N LEU A 727 27.24 9.96 -10.19
CA LEU A 727 27.47 11.20 -9.45
C LEU A 727 26.78 11.18 -8.08
N ASP A 728 25.67 10.47 -7.95
CA ASP A 728 24.94 10.34 -6.68
C ASP A 728 25.73 9.51 -5.64
N ASP A 729 26.49 8.50 -6.07
CA ASP A 729 27.35 7.73 -5.16
C ASP A 729 28.52 8.58 -4.62
N LEU A 730 28.87 9.69 -5.28
CA LEU A 730 29.89 10.64 -4.82
C LEU A 730 29.35 11.64 -3.78
N LYS A 731 28.03 11.77 -3.64
CA LYS A 731 27.37 12.66 -2.67
C LYS A 731 27.40 12.04 -1.27
N ARG A 732 28.59 11.85 -0.72
CA ARG A 732 28.82 11.33 0.63
C ARG A 732 29.70 12.29 1.42
N LEU A 733 29.60 12.21 2.73
CA LEU A 733 30.52 12.87 3.65
C LEU A 733 31.93 12.27 3.51
N ASP A 734 32.93 13.13 3.40
CA ASP A 734 34.33 12.78 3.55
C ASP A 734 34.69 12.53 5.03
N ALA A 735 35.93 12.13 5.29
CA ALA A 735 36.36 11.79 6.65
C ALA A 735 36.45 13.01 7.59
N TYR A 736 36.47 14.24 7.04
CA TYR A 736 36.42 15.48 7.81
C TYR A 736 34.99 15.94 8.08
N GLY A 737 33.98 15.24 7.55
CA GLY A 737 32.56 15.57 7.70
C GLY A 737 32.07 16.60 6.69
N ASN A 738 32.87 16.96 5.69
CA ASN A 738 32.43 17.81 4.59
C ASN A 738 31.79 16.95 3.49
N PRO A 739 30.77 17.45 2.77
CA PRO A 739 30.32 16.82 1.54
C PRO A 739 31.49 16.60 0.58
N PHE A 740 31.68 15.40 0.04
CA PHE A 740 32.74 15.13 -0.95
C PHE A 740 32.42 15.75 -2.30
N VAL A 741 31.18 15.55 -2.77
CA VAL A 741 30.59 16.23 -3.93
C VAL A 741 29.28 16.88 -3.51
N GLU A 742 29.28 18.21 -3.46
CA GLU A 742 28.08 19.04 -3.30
C GLU A 742 27.59 19.56 -4.66
N MET A 743 26.49 20.33 -4.66
CA MET A 743 25.91 20.88 -5.90
C MET A 743 26.92 21.65 -6.75
N GLN A 744 27.75 22.51 -6.16
CA GLN A 744 28.71 23.33 -6.93
C GLN A 744 29.88 22.51 -7.47
N VAL A 745 30.35 21.52 -6.70
CA VAL A 745 31.33 20.52 -7.15
C VAL A 745 30.78 19.70 -8.30
N GLU A 746 29.52 19.26 -8.21
CA GLU A 746 28.86 18.52 -9.29
C GLU A 746 28.72 19.37 -10.56
N ARG A 747 28.30 20.64 -10.45
CA ARG A 747 28.24 21.57 -11.58
C ARG A 747 29.61 21.73 -12.24
N ARG A 748 30.66 21.94 -11.45
CA ARG A 748 32.03 22.06 -11.94
C ARG A 748 32.49 20.76 -12.61
N LEU A 749 32.23 19.61 -12.00
CA LEU A 749 32.57 18.29 -12.55
C LEU A 749 31.91 18.04 -13.90
N ARG A 750 30.62 18.36 -14.03
CA ARG A 750 29.87 18.23 -15.30
C ARG A 750 30.47 19.10 -16.40
N ILE A 751 30.90 20.32 -16.08
CA ILE A 751 31.54 21.23 -17.05
C ILE A 751 32.93 20.74 -17.45
N LEU A 752 33.73 20.27 -16.49
CA LEU A 752 35.08 19.75 -16.76
C LEU A 752 35.05 18.46 -17.62
N ALA A 753 34.07 17.60 -17.36
CA ALA A 753 33.95 16.31 -18.02
C ALA A 753 33.14 16.37 -19.33
N ASP A 754 32.32 17.41 -19.51
CA ASP A 754 31.52 17.68 -20.72
C ASP A 754 30.74 16.42 -21.19
N HIS A 755 31.00 15.92 -22.40
CA HIS A 755 30.35 14.75 -23.00
C HIS A 755 30.61 13.43 -22.25
N ARG A 756 31.57 13.38 -21.32
CA ARG A 756 31.89 12.18 -20.53
C ARG A 756 30.89 11.92 -19.41
N VAL A 757 30.00 12.87 -19.13
CA VAL A 757 28.89 12.69 -18.18
C VAL A 757 27.59 12.55 -18.96
N GLY A 758 26.92 11.41 -18.80
CA GLY A 758 25.60 11.14 -19.38
C GLY A 758 24.68 10.48 -18.37
N MET A 759 23.41 10.88 -18.31
CA MET A 759 22.41 10.30 -17.39
C MET A 759 22.82 10.32 -15.90
N GLY A 760 23.67 11.28 -15.48
CA GLY A 760 24.19 11.34 -14.11
C GLY A 760 25.32 10.35 -13.82
N VAL A 761 25.92 9.75 -14.85
CA VAL A 761 27.06 8.83 -14.75
C VAL A 761 28.26 9.44 -15.45
N LEU A 762 29.38 9.51 -14.73
CA LEU A 762 30.68 9.85 -15.31
C LEU A 762 31.29 8.57 -15.90
N LYS A 763 31.62 8.59 -17.20
CA LYS A 763 32.23 7.48 -17.94
C LYS A 763 33.55 7.93 -18.55
N LEU A 764 34.64 7.29 -18.16
CA LEU A 764 35.97 7.48 -18.73
C LEU A 764 36.34 6.21 -19.51
N ASP A 765 36.42 6.31 -20.83
CA ASP A 765 36.95 5.25 -21.68
C ASP A 765 38.46 5.46 -21.86
N SER A 766 39.25 4.45 -21.44
CA SER A 766 40.70 4.51 -21.37
C SER A 766 41.31 3.56 -22.41
N ASP A 767 41.86 4.13 -23.47
CA ASP A 767 42.37 3.42 -24.66
C ASP A 767 43.86 3.68 -24.94
N LYS A 768 44.57 4.29 -23.99
CA LYS A 768 45.90 4.88 -24.22
C LYS A 768 47.00 3.82 -24.39
N TYR A 769 46.96 2.77 -23.58
CA TYR A 769 47.96 1.71 -23.52
C TYR A 769 47.42 0.43 -24.17
N GLU A 770 48.33 -0.46 -24.59
CA GLU A 770 47.95 -1.73 -25.22
C GLU A 770 47.30 -2.71 -24.23
N ASP A 771 47.73 -2.68 -22.98
CA ASP A 771 47.26 -3.59 -21.95
C ASP A 771 46.16 -2.96 -21.09
N GLN A 772 45.14 -3.75 -20.78
CA GLN A 772 44.01 -3.31 -19.96
C GLN A 772 44.45 -2.87 -18.55
N SER A 773 45.48 -3.50 -17.96
CA SER A 773 46.02 -3.13 -16.64
C SER A 773 46.52 -1.68 -16.60
N ASP A 774 47.18 -1.25 -17.65
CA ASP A 774 47.73 0.10 -17.75
C ASP A 774 46.62 1.11 -18.00
N ASN A 775 45.60 0.74 -18.78
CA ASN A 775 44.41 1.55 -19.00
C ASN A 775 43.56 1.70 -17.73
N VAL A 776 43.48 0.69 -16.86
CA VAL A 776 42.89 0.84 -15.50
C VAL A 776 43.66 1.88 -14.70
N THR A 777 44.99 1.80 -14.70
CA THR A 777 45.85 2.70 -13.93
C THR A 777 45.71 4.14 -14.42
N TYR A 778 45.78 4.34 -15.74
CA TYR A 778 45.62 5.64 -16.37
C TYR A 778 44.22 6.22 -16.16
N GLY A 779 43.18 5.43 -16.36
CA GLY A 779 41.80 5.87 -16.17
C GLY A 779 41.50 6.24 -14.71
N SER A 780 42.02 5.47 -13.75
CA SER A 780 41.88 5.75 -12.32
C SER A 780 42.61 7.04 -11.91
N ALA A 781 43.82 7.28 -12.45
CA ALA A 781 44.54 8.52 -12.25
C ALA A 781 43.80 9.73 -12.85
N LYS A 782 43.19 9.59 -14.02
CA LYS A 782 42.39 10.64 -14.64
C LYS A 782 41.09 10.92 -13.88
N LEU A 783 40.47 9.89 -13.30
CA LEU A 783 39.30 10.05 -12.44
C LEU A 783 39.65 10.86 -11.19
N SER A 784 40.75 10.53 -10.51
CA SER A 784 41.17 11.25 -9.30
C SER A 784 41.60 12.68 -9.61
N GLU A 785 42.29 12.92 -10.72
CA GLU A 785 42.66 14.27 -11.21
C GLU A 785 41.42 15.13 -11.47
N LEU A 786 40.42 14.57 -12.17
CA LEU A 786 39.17 15.27 -12.48
C LEU A 786 38.38 15.61 -11.21
N LEU A 787 38.30 14.67 -10.25
CA LEU A 787 37.64 14.91 -8.96
C LEU A 787 38.38 15.96 -8.14
N ALA A 788 39.72 15.94 -8.14
CA ALA A 788 40.53 16.94 -7.45
C ALA A 788 40.28 18.36 -8.02
N ASP A 789 40.18 18.52 -9.34
CA ASP A 789 39.87 19.82 -9.94
C ASP A 789 38.42 20.25 -9.70
N ALA A 790 37.47 19.32 -9.73
CA ALA A 790 36.06 19.60 -9.42
C ALA A 790 35.87 20.06 -7.96
N ARG A 791 36.62 19.48 -7.01
CA ARG A 791 36.55 19.84 -5.59
C ARG A 791 37.04 21.27 -5.29
N LYS A 792 37.72 21.94 -6.22
CA LYS A 792 38.07 23.37 -6.06
C LYS A 792 36.86 24.26 -5.80
N ALA A 793 35.65 23.86 -6.23
CA ALA A 793 34.42 24.58 -5.91
C ALA A 793 34.13 24.71 -4.41
N GLN A 794 34.73 23.87 -3.56
CA GLN A 794 34.60 23.93 -2.09
C GLN A 794 35.49 24.99 -1.45
N LEU A 795 36.50 25.51 -2.19
CA LEU A 795 37.46 26.47 -1.65
C LEU A 795 36.86 27.88 -1.53
N GLY A 796 35.91 28.23 -2.39
CA GLY A 796 35.33 29.57 -2.43
C GLY A 796 34.41 29.79 -3.62
N ARG A 797 33.66 30.90 -3.57
CA ARG A 797 32.67 31.26 -4.61
C ARG A 797 33.33 31.61 -5.94
N GLU A 798 34.60 32.01 -5.93
CA GLU A 798 35.39 32.30 -7.13
C GLU A 798 35.57 31.08 -8.04
N TYR A 799 35.48 29.86 -7.50
CA TYR A 799 35.57 28.62 -8.26
C TYR A 799 34.22 28.10 -8.73
N TRP A 800 33.13 28.75 -8.31
CA TRP A 800 31.78 28.35 -8.71
C TRP A 800 31.58 28.70 -10.18
N PRO A 801 31.26 27.72 -11.04
CA PRO A 801 31.06 28.00 -12.45
C PRO A 801 29.90 28.99 -12.65
N SER A 802 30.13 29.99 -13.50
CA SER A 802 29.10 30.98 -13.85
C SER A 802 27.90 30.29 -14.52
N VAL A 803 26.71 30.84 -14.32
CA VAL A 803 25.51 30.39 -15.04
C VAL A 803 25.46 31.14 -16.38
N GLU A 804 25.43 30.41 -17.48
CA GLU A 804 25.30 30.98 -18.83
C GLU A 804 23.86 31.45 -19.07
N VAL A 805 23.58 32.68 -18.69
CA VAL A 805 22.27 33.30 -18.91
C VAL A 805 22.16 33.79 -20.35
N LYS A 806 21.12 33.34 -21.05
CA LYS A 806 20.77 33.88 -22.38
C LYS A 806 20.15 35.27 -22.23
N VAL A 807 21.00 36.30 -22.11
CA VAL A 807 20.57 37.69 -22.02
C VAL A 807 20.06 38.15 -23.38
N ARG A 808 18.79 38.59 -23.43
CA ARG A 808 18.17 39.11 -24.66
C ARG A 808 18.97 40.34 -25.14
N ARG A 809 19.17 40.45 -26.45
CA ARG A 809 19.64 41.72 -27.05
C ARG A 809 18.71 42.87 -26.63
N PRO A 810 19.18 44.13 -26.63
CA PRO A 810 18.36 45.29 -26.32
C PRO A 810 17.00 45.22 -27.02
N SER A 811 15.94 45.46 -26.26
CA SER A 811 14.57 45.31 -26.75
C SER A 811 14.30 46.27 -27.90
N GLY A 812 13.19 46.06 -28.63
CA GLY A 812 12.76 47.02 -29.66
C GLY A 812 12.64 48.44 -29.11
N GLN A 813 12.14 48.60 -27.87
CA GLN A 813 12.09 49.88 -27.17
C GLN A 813 13.48 50.47 -26.93
N SER A 814 14.45 49.70 -26.42
CA SER A 814 15.82 50.19 -26.25
C SER A 814 16.49 50.55 -27.58
N LYS A 815 16.17 49.84 -28.67
CA LYS A 815 16.67 50.13 -30.01
C LYS A 815 16.09 51.41 -30.61
N THR A 816 14.92 51.88 -30.18
CA THR A 816 14.37 53.17 -30.67
C THR A 816 15.32 54.33 -30.33
N TYR A 817 15.95 54.30 -29.16
CA TYR A 817 16.94 55.30 -28.74
C TYR A 817 18.19 55.32 -29.61
N TYR A 818 18.48 54.26 -30.38
CA TYR A 818 19.65 54.26 -31.28
C TYR A 818 19.52 55.27 -32.42
N SER A 819 18.28 55.62 -32.80
CA SER A 819 18.03 56.65 -33.81
C SER A 819 18.24 58.08 -33.31
N VAL A 820 18.26 58.28 -31.98
CA VAL A 820 18.37 59.58 -31.31
C VAL A 820 19.74 59.73 -30.61
N LEU A 821 20.65 58.78 -30.83
CA LEU A 821 22.03 58.91 -30.32
C LEU A 821 22.72 60.07 -31.05
N ASP A 822 23.26 61.01 -30.28
CA ASP A 822 23.94 62.21 -30.79
C ASP A 822 23.06 63.15 -31.65
N ASP A 823 21.74 63.14 -31.47
CA ASP A 823 20.79 63.88 -32.32
C ASP A 823 21.18 65.34 -32.55
N ALA A 824 21.38 66.12 -31.48
CA ALA A 824 21.78 67.53 -31.58
C ALA A 824 23.10 67.77 -32.34
N ARG A 825 24.08 66.86 -32.20
CA ARG A 825 25.36 66.94 -32.91
C ARG A 825 25.20 66.52 -34.37
N ILE A 826 24.43 65.47 -34.64
CA ILE A 826 24.14 64.97 -35.98
C ILE A 826 23.36 66.02 -36.75
N GLU A 827 22.35 66.65 -36.15
CA GLU A 827 21.60 67.76 -36.74
C GLU A 827 22.52 68.92 -37.10
N ALA A 828 23.32 69.44 -36.16
CA ALA A 828 24.26 70.52 -36.43
C ALA A 828 25.27 70.16 -37.54
N LYS A 829 25.84 68.95 -37.50
CA LYS A 829 26.78 68.48 -38.52
C LYS A 829 26.10 68.25 -39.86
N SER A 830 24.85 67.81 -39.88
CA SER A 830 24.10 67.58 -41.12
C SER A 830 23.88 68.88 -41.89
N VAL A 831 23.73 70.02 -41.20
CA VAL A 831 23.64 71.35 -41.83
C VAL A 831 24.96 71.70 -42.52
N GLU A 832 26.10 71.54 -41.85
CA GLU A 832 27.43 71.76 -42.45
C GLU A 832 27.67 70.83 -43.65
N LEU A 833 27.30 69.56 -43.53
CA LEU A 833 27.43 68.57 -44.59
C LEU A 833 26.49 68.86 -45.77
N TYR A 834 25.32 69.44 -45.51
CA TYR A 834 24.39 69.89 -46.54
C TYR A 834 24.94 71.11 -47.30
N GLU A 835 25.60 72.05 -46.63
CA GLU A 835 26.33 73.14 -47.28
C GLU A 835 27.46 72.59 -48.17
N LYS A 836 28.25 71.64 -47.66
CA LYS A 836 29.30 70.94 -48.42
C LYS A 836 28.72 70.21 -49.64
N TYR A 837 27.56 69.55 -49.50
CA TYR A 837 26.83 68.94 -50.61
C TYR A 837 26.40 69.98 -51.64
N ARG A 838 25.85 71.12 -51.21
CA ARG A 838 25.38 72.21 -52.09
C ARG A 838 26.51 72.75 -52.96
N GLU A 839 27.72 72.89 -52.41
CA GLU A 839 28.89 73.31 -53.17
C GLU A 839 29.42 72.20 -54.09
N ALA A 840 29.46 70.95 -53.63
CA ALA A 840 29.90 69.82 -54.46
C ALA A 840 28.95 69.57 -55.65
N LYS A 841 27.64 69.72 -55.46
CA LYS A 841 26.60 69.50 -56.49
C LYS A 841 26.65 70.52 -57.63
N LYS A 842 27.22 71.70 -57.40
CA LYS A 842 27.52 72.67 -58.46
C LYS A 842 28.64 72.17 -59.39
N ARG A 843 29.57 71.36 -58.86
CA ARG A 843 30.76 70.86 -59.58
C ARG A 843 30.52 69.52 -60.25
N SER A 844 29.71 68.64 -59.64
CA SER A 844 29.38 67.32 -60.18
C SER A 844 27.88 67.04 -60.15
N LEU A 845 27.38 66.34 -61.19
CA LEU A 845 25.97 65.93 -61.27
C LEU A 845 25.57 64.94 -60.17
N PHE A 846 26.52 64.19 -59.62
CA PHE A 846 26.29 63.27 -58.51
C PHE A 846 27.34 63.49 -57.41
N VAL A 847 26.87 63.64 -56.18
CA VAL A 847 27.72 63.84 -54.99
C VAL A 847 27.52 62.60 -54.13
N THR A 848 28.60 61.88 -53.88
CA THR A 848 28.56 60.65 -53.08
C THR A 848 28.69 60.98 -51.58
N PRO A 849 28.24 60.08 -50.68
CA PRO A 849 28.53 60.23 -49.26
C PRO A 849 30.04 60.34 -48.96
N MET A 850 30.89 59.75 -49.81
CA MET A 850 32.37 59.85 -49.72
C MET A 850 32.87 61.29 -49.89
N ASP A 851 32.17 62.09 -50.69
CA ASP A 851 32.50 63.50 -50.89
C ASP A 851 32.01 64.38 -49.71
N ILE A 852 31.12 63.84 -48.87
CA ILE A 852 30.43 64.57 -47.81
C ILE A 852 31.01 64.22 -46.44
N TRP A 853 30.72 63.01 -45.94
CA TRP A 853 30.97 62.59 -44.55
C TRP A 853 31.57 61.20 -44.40
N LEU A 854 31.59 60.39 -45.47
CA LEU A 854 32.16 59.05 -45.44
C LEU A 854 33.66 59.12 -45.80
N ASP A 855 34.51 59.14 -44.79
CA ASP A 855 35.95 59.15 -45.01
C ASP A 855 36.45 57.79 -45.53
N VAL A 856 36.79 57.73 -46.81
CA VAL A 856 37.46 56.58 -47.41
C VAL A 856 38.94 56.90 -47.53
N LYS A 857 39.76 56.18 -46.75
CA LYS A 857 41.23 56.31 -46.81
C LYS A 857 41.73 55.73 -48.14
N GLY A 858 41.86 56.60 -49.14
CA GLY A 858 42.47 56.25 -50.43
C GLY A 858 43.98 56.18 -50.34
N MET A 859 44.55 54.96 -50.35
CA MET A 859 45.94 54.70 -50.74
C MET A 859 46.05 54.22 -52.20
N GLN A 860 44.94 54.26 -52.94
CA GLN A 860 44.92 54.17 -54.40
C GLN A 860 44.59 55.55 -54.95
N VAL A 861 45.63 56.14 -55.53
CA VAL A 861 45.63 57.41 -56.25
C VAL A 861 44.48 57.41 -57.27
N ARG A 862 43.46 58.26 -57.06
CA ARG A 862 42.78 58.86 -58.20
C ARG A 862 43.84 59.72 -58.88
N LYS A 863 44.59 59.15 -59.83
CA LYS A 863 45.61 59.89 -60.60
C LYS A 863 44.87 61.00 -61.30
N THR A 864 45.12 62.22 -60.83
CA THR A 864 44.89 63.44 -61.59
C THR A 864 45.53 63.23 -62.96
N ALA A 865 44.74 63.50 -64.00
CA ALA A 865 45.09 63.35 -65.41
C ALA A 865 46.22 64.30 -65.84
N GLN A 866 47.46 64.02 -65.40
CA GLN A 866 48.65 64.81 -65.74
C GLN A 866 49.78 64.01 -66.39
N THR A 867 49.59 62.72 -66.66
CA THR A 867 50.59 61.88 -67.36
C THR A 867 49.93 60.96 -68.39
N ALA A 868 49.40 61.55 -69.46
CA ALA A 868 49.08 60.86 -70.70
C ALA A 868 49.62 61.74 -71.84
N ASP A 869 50.54 61.21 -72.63
CA ASP A 869 51.00 61.89 -73.84
C ASP A 869 49.89 61.92 -74.89
N ALA A 870 49.96 62.90 -75.80
CA ALA A 870 48.90 63.32 -76.72
C ALA A 870 48.36 62.25 -77.70
N GLN A 871 48.86 61.02 -77.64
CA GLN A 871 48.39 59.87 -78.43
C GLN A 871 47.93 58.66 -77.58
N GLY A 872 47.85 58.80 -76.25
CA GLY A 872 47.03 57.91 -75.41
C GLY A 872 47.56 56.50 -75.11
N TYR A 873 48.87 56.24 -75.21
CA TYR A 873 49.44 54.95 -74.82
C TYR A 873 50.13 55.01 -73.44
N THR A 874 49.89 54.00 -72.60
CA THR A 874 50.45 53.84 -71.25
C THR A 874 51.46 52.69 -71.19
N VAL A 875 52.46 52.81 -70.30
CA VAL A 875 53.64 51.93 -70.16
C VAL A 875 53.30 50.44 -70.03
N ASP A 876 52.13 50.08 -69.50
CA ASP A 876 51.67 48.69 -69.39
C ASP A 876 51.45 48.01 -70.76
N ALA A 877 51.15 48.78 -71.82
CA ALA A 877 50.99 48.24 -73.18
C ALA A 877 52.32 47.86 -73.87
N LEU A 878 53.46 48.33 -73.35
CA LEU A 878 54.79 48.00 -73.86
C LEU A 878 55.41 46.80 -73.14
N GLN A 879 54.92 46.47 -71.94
CA GLN A 879 55.45 45.38 -71.11
C GLN A 879 54.83 44.03 -71.50
N ASP A 880 53.53 44.01 -71.84
CA ASP A 880 52.86 42.82 -72.38
C ASP A 880 53.33 42.41 -73.79
N ALA A 881 53.96 43.32 -74.54
CA ALA A 881 54.51 43.05 -75.88
C ALA A 881 55.93 42.45 -75.84
N MET A 882 56.65 42.54 -74.72
CA MET A 882 58.03 42.06 -74.57
C MET A 882 58.13 40.65 -73.96
N ASP A 883 57.10 40.18 -73.25
CA ASP A 883 57.10 38.89 -72.54
C ASP A 883 56.65 37.70 -73.42
N HIS A 884 56.42 37.89 -74.73
CA HIS A 884 55.94 36.84 -75.65
C HIS A 884 57.01 36.18 -76.55
N ASP A 885 58.29 36.59 -76.48
CA ASP A 885 59.31 36.19 -77.47
C ASP A 885 60.51 35.38 -76.94
N SER A 886 60.45 34.77 -75.74
CA SER A 886 61.56 33.91 -75.27
C SER A 886 61.16 32.62 -74.54
N ASN A 887 61.25 31.51 -75.29
CA ASN A 887 61.36 30.08 -74.90
C ASN A 887 60.05 29.36 -74.52
N ASP A 888 59.54 28.34 -75.23
CA ASP A 888 60.07 27.45 -76.28
C ASP A 888 61.46 26.83 -75.98
N LYS A 889 61.51 25.85 -75.05
CA LYS A 889 62.12 24.50 -75.20
C LYS A 889 62.36 23.82 -73.83
N HIS A 890 61.95 22.54 -73.81
CA HIS A 890 62.02 21.49 -72.76
C HIS A 890 60.88 21.43 -71.74
#